data_AF-A0A964XC73-F1
#
_entry.id   AF-A0A964XC73-F1
#
_cell.length_a   1.000
_cell.length_b   1.000
_cell.length_c   1.000
_cell.angle_alpha   90.00
_cell.angle_beta   90.00
_cell.angle_gamma   90.00
#
_symmetry.space_group_name_H-M   'P 1'
#
loop_
_entity.id
_entity.type
_entity.pdbx_description
1 polymer ?
#
loop_
_entity_poly.entity_id
_entity_poly.type
_entity_poly.pdbx_seq_one_letter_code
_entity_poly.pdbx_strand_id
1 'polypeptide(L)'
;MSHLTRALLCLVPGLMAAAASAQMDQAEMAFNFMFRAQIAEAAGTETLADDAALAQTFLDRLDQPKLAPELRHRLIEKAYAFGIKHPAGHEAAAEAIDLLEEREPKRADEWDERRLRIAELAFDAAPRNQREPDMLLDLYLAYGRDRLARRKVEAAMGFYERADAFAREHRRQRQDDVEAAMKEARRLQRVLGQIEQARAALKANPDDTAAAEALVKALGLELDSPAEAVAATDAIDDLELMQMLERAAATLKDLPEQDALQLARWYRQRAALPTEIGAGAKDTLLIRAKLYYSEYLFKHAKEDEDRLAAKFELRQVDDALSKLGVSPKVARKRVAKLAGGGRGQRDPKIEAAIDKGVAWLYEQMDPEDFWEKQPQHNQSRNYAGHTAIAVYALLMAEEDPRTQPALARAIRFLFGAQMQGTYAICFRMHTWELLPDRERYRSVMAADANWLRIAQTPEGFFDYTQHPKASPPRRDLSVTLAGALGFWLAEDVADLRIGPQSWERLGAAAIRGQQNDGGWSYKGIEGEVSYGSMTCAGLTSLLVAREHLPEHMHDAADKAIADGMEWLNYQYQPDRNPIKGGWYTYYLAAVQHVGLLTGTATFNNMDWYNAAADHLVKTQQADGSWGNVFETSFALAFLCRGGVNLTAAYESYGEAEQ
;
A
#
# COMPACT_ATOMS: atom_id res chain seq x y z
N MET A 1 -36.38 -41.62 -23.02
CA MET A 1 -36.02 -40.17 -22.95
C MET A 1 -34.57 -39.92 -22.51
N SER A 2 -33.62 -40.88 -22.56
CA SER A 2 -32.29 -40.72 -21.94
C SER A 2 -31.08 -40.69 -22.88
N HIS A 3 -31.25 -40.82 -24.20
CA HIS A 3 -30.13 -40.75 -25.16
C HIS A 3 -30.08 -39.43 -25.96
N LEU A 4 -31.24 -38.84 -26.28
CA LEU A 4 -31.34 -37.57 -27.01
C LEU A 4 -30.89 -36.35 -26.17
N THR A 5 -31.16 -36.35 -24.86
CA THR A 5 -30.80 -35.25 -23.95
C THR A 5 -29.29 -35.21 -23.66
N ARG A 6 -28.61 -36.36 -23.62
CA ARG A 6 -27.14 -36.44 -23.49
C ARG A 6 -26.42 -36.03 -24.77
N ALA A 7 -26.99 -36.32 -25.95
CA ALA A 7 -26.42 -35.90 -27.23
C ALA A 7 -26.51 -34.38 -27.44
N LEU A 8 -27.61 -33.73 -27.01
CA LEU A 8 -27.75 -32.28 -27.08
C LEU A 8 -26.79 -31.53 -26.13
N LEU A 9 -26.53 -32.03 -24.92
CA LEU A 9 -25.59 -31.39 -23.98
C LEU A 9 -24.12 -31.45 -24.43
N CYS A 10 -23.72 -32.43 -25.25
CA CYS A 10 -22.36 -32.48 -25.83
C CYS A 10 -22.20 -31.60 -27.07
N LEU A 11 -23.29 -31.22 -27.75
CA LEU A 11 -23.25 -30.37 -28.97
C LEU A 11 -23.22 -28.87 -28.65
N VAL A 12 -23.76 -28.44 -27.50
CA VAL A 12 -23.82 -27.02 -27.11
C VAL A 12 -22.43 -26.38 -26.94
N PRO A 13 -21.43 -27.02 -26.27
CA PRO A 13 -20.07 -26.48 -26.21
C PRO A 13 -19.40 -26.39 -27.59
N GLY A 14 -19.64 -27.38 -28.47
CA GLY A 14 -19.11 -27.39 -29.83
C GLY A 14 -19.71 -26.32 -30.73
N LEU A 15 -21.01 -26.04 -30.59
CA LEU A 15 -21.71 -24.96 -31.30
C LEU A 15 -21.30 -23.57 -30.77
N MET A 16 -21.09 -23.42 -29.45
CA MET A 16 -20.59 -22.16 -28.88
C MET A 16 -19.13 -21.90 -29.25
N ALA A 17 -18.28 -22.93 -29.27
CA ALA A 17 -16.91 -22.82 -29.74
C ALA A 17 -16.84 -22.47 -31.24
N ALA A 18 -17.70 -23.08 -32.07
CA ALA A 18 -17.79 -22.78 -33.50
C ALA A 18 -18.35 -21.36 -33.78
N ALA A 19 -19.29 -20.88 -32.95
CA ALA A 19 -19.81 -19.52 -33.05
C ALA A 19 -18.77 -18.48 -32.61
N ALA A 20 -18.04 -18.74 -31.51
CA ALA A 20 -16.95 -17.89 -31.05
C ALA A 20 -15.80 -17.84 -32.07
N SER A 21 -15.43 -18.98 -32.66
CA SER A 21 -14.41 -19.01 -33.72
C SER A 21 -14.86 -18.24 -34.97
N ALA A 22 -16.12 -18.38 -35.39
CA ALA A 22 -16.66 -17.63 -36.52
C ALA A 22 -16.71 -16.11 -36.27
N GLN A 23 -16.97 -15.68 -35.03
CA GLN A 23 -16.91 -14.27 -34.63
C GLN A 23 -15.48 -13.72 -34.61
N MET A 24 -14.51 -14.51 -34.13
CA MET A 24 -13.08 -14.16 -34.20
C MET A 24 -12.59 -14.04 -35.65
N ASP A 25 -13.02 -14.95 -36.53
CA ASP A 25 -12.69 -14.89 -37.96
C ASP A 25 -13.29 -13.65 -38.63
N GLN A 26 -14.51 -13.26 -38.27
CA GLN A 26 -15.13 -12.03 -38.75
C GLN A 26 -14.41 -10.78 -38.24
N ALA A 27 -13.97 -10.76 -36.98
CA ALA A 27 -13.17 -9.66 -36.43
C ALA A 27 -11.81 -9.53 -37.13
N GLU A 28 -11.13 -10.65 -37.43
CA GLU A 28 -9.88 -10.65 -38.19
C GLU A 28 -10.09 -10.16 -39.63
N MET A 29 -11.16 -10.60 -40.29
CA MET A 29 -11.52 -10.13 -41.63
C MET A 29 -11.82 -8.63 -41.64
N ALA A 30 -12.58 -8.13 -40.66
CA ALA A 30 -12.89 -6.71 -40.53
C ALA A 30 -11.63 -5.87 -40.24
N PHE A 31 -10.76 -6.34 -39.34
CA PHE A 31 -9.46 -5.71 -39.09
C PHE A 31 -8.63 -5.62 -40.37
N ASN A 32 -8.47 -6.74 -41.08
CA ASN A 32 -7.71 -6.76 -42.33
C ASN A 32 -8.35 -5.88 -43.40
N PHE A 33 -9.67 -5.84 -43.52
CA PHE A 33 -10.34 -4.95 -44.45
C PHE A 33 -10.02 -3.47 -44.20
N MET A 34 -9.98 -3.06 -42.93
CA MET A 34 -9.69 -1.67 -42.57
C MET A 34 -8.22 -1.29 -42.74
N PHE A 35 -7.30 -2.17 -42.34
CA PHE A 35 -5.89 -1.82 -42.15
C PHE A 35 -4.93 -2.47 -43.16
N ARG A 36 -5.40 -3.34 -44.06
CA ARG A 36 -4.52 -4.08 -45.01
C ARG A 36 -3.62 -3.17 -45.83
N ALA A 37 -4.10 -2.03 -46.31
CA ALA A 37 -3.28 -1.11 -47.10
C ALA A 37 -2.14 -0.52 -46.25
N GLN A 38 -2.46 -0.04 -45.05
CA GLN A 38 -1.51 0.56 -44.13
C GLN A 38 -0.50 -0.48 -43.59
N ILE A 39 -0.94 -1.71 -43.34
CA ILE A 39 -0.06 -2.84 -42.97
C ILE A 39 0.86 -3.22 -44.12
N ALA A 40 0.36 -3.25 -45.37
CA ALA A 40 1.19 -3.56 -46.54
C ALA A 40 2.22 -2.46 -46.83
N GLU A 41 1.85 -1.20 -46.58
CA GLU A 41 2.74 -0.05 -46.68
C GLU A 41 3.87 -0.13 -45.64
N ALA A 42 3.53 -0.34 -44.35
CA ALA A 42 4.51 -0.53 -43.29
C ALA A 42 5.41 -1.76 -43.51
N ALA A 43 4.88 -2.85 -44.09
CA ALA A 43 5.68 -4.02 -44.44
C ALA A 43 6.66 -3.76 -45.61
N GLY A 44 6.43 -2.71 -46.41
CA GLY A 44 7.26 -2.33 -47.54
C GLY A 44 8.39 -1.37 -47.20
N THR A 45 8.45 -0.85 -45.97
CA THR A 45 9.51 0.04 -45.50
C THR A 45 10.65 -0.77 -44.84
N GLU A 46 11.86 -0.22 -44.87
CA GLU A 46 13.03 -0.89 -44.26
C GLU A 46 13.03 -0.81 -42.72
N THR A 47 12.14 0.00 -42.13
CA THR A 47 12.14 0.30 -40.69
C THR A 47 10.84 -0.15 -40.04
N LEU A 48 10.93 -0.77 -38.86
CA LEU A 48 9.75 -1.15 -38.06
C LEU A 48 9.11 0.05 -37.32
N ALA A 49 9.54 1.29 -37.59
CA ALA A 49 8.95 2.48 -37.00
C ALA A 49 7.50 2.70 -37.44
N ASP A 50 7.15 2.25 -38.66
CA ASP A 50 5.78 2.34 -39.17
C ASP A 50 4.85 1.37 -38.44
N ASP A 51 5.33 0.21 -37.98
CA ASP A 51 4.56 -0.69 -37.10
C ASP A 51 4.18 -0.01 -35.78
N ALA A 52 5.07 0.82 -35.21
CA ALA A 52 4.77 1.58 -33.99
C ALA A 52 3.67 2.63 -34.22
N ALA A 53 3.70 3.34 -35.35
CA ALA A 53 2.64 4.29 -35.71
C ALA A 53 1.30 3.58 -35.95
N LEU A 54 1.32 2.39 -36.54
CA LEU A 54 0.12 1.57 -36.71
C LEU A 54 -0.45 1.10 -35.37
N ALA A 55 0.39 0.76 -34.40
CA ALA A 55 -0.07 0.38 -33.07
C ALA A 55 -0.94 1.48 -32.44
N GLN A 56 -0.48 2.73 -32.49
CA GLN A 56 -1.26 3.87 -32.01
C GLN A 56 -2.54 4.07 -32.84
N THR A 57 -2.46 3.93 -34.16
CA THR A 57 -3.63 4.04 -35.05
C THR A 57 -4.73 3.03 -34.67
N PHE A 58 -4.36 1.83 -34.23
CA PHE A 58 -5.32 0.82 -33.77
C PHE A 58 -5.99 1.24 -32.45
N LEU A 59 -5.26 1.85 -31.52
CA LEU A 59 -5.77 2.36 -30.24
C LEU A 59 -6.70 3.56 -30.43
N ASP A 60 -6.34 4.51 -31.29
CA ASP A 60 -7.18 5.68 -31.61
C ASP A 60 -8.54 5.26 -32.22
N ARG A 61 -8.61 4.06 -32.79
CA ARG A 61 -9.85 3.51 -33.34
C ARG A 61 -10.82 3.01 -32.27
N LEU A 62 -10.38 2.86 -31.03
CA LEU A 62 -11.20 2.36 -29.93
C LEU A 62 -12.30 3.36 -29.54
N ASP A 63 -12.15 4.65 -29.85
CA ASP A 63 -13.13 5.69 -29.54
C ASP A 63 -14.34 5.71 -30.50
N GLN A 64 -14.33 4.86 -31.53
CA GLN A 64 -15.41 4.85 -32.51
C GLN A 64 -16.75 4.38 -31.93
N PRO A 65 -17.83 5.17 -32.10
CA PRO A 65 -19.15 4.76 -31.62
C PRO A 65 -19.61 3.50 -32.35
N LYS A 66 -20.13 2.53 -31.58
CA LYS A 66 -20.63 1.22 -32.06
C LYS A 66 -19.55 0.25 -32.59
N LEU A 67 -18.29 0.40 -32.21
CA LEU A 67 -17.25 -0.60 -32.51
C LEU A 67 -17.60 -1.97 -31.89
N ALA A 68 -17.68 -3.00 -32.73
CA ALA A 68 -18.03 -4.36 -32.28
C ALA A 68 -17.04 -4.87 -31.22
N PRO A 69 -17.50 -5.53 -30.13
CA PRO A 69 -16.64 -5.94 -29.01
C PRO A 69 -15.44 -6.82 -29.40
N GLU A 70 -15.63 -7.71 -30.37
CA GLU A 70 -14.64 -8.66 -30.87
C GLU A 70 -13.60 -7.95 -31.75
N LEU A 71 -14.05 -7.01 -32.60
CA LEU A 71 -13.15 -6.16 -33.38
C LEU A 71 -12.35 -5.21 -32.47
N ARG A 72 -12.98 -4.67 -31.42
CA ARG A 72 -12.29 -3.90 -30.37
C ARG A 72 -11.20 -4.75 -29.71
N HIS A 73 -11.50 -6.00 -29.35
CA HIS A 73 -10.51 -6.91 -28.76
C HIS A 73 -9.34 -7.10 -29.73
N ARG A 74 -9.67 -7.33 -31.00
CA ARG A 74 -8.67 -7.59 -32.01
C ARG A 74 -7.76 -6.40 -32.29
N LEU A 75 -8.31 -5.18 -32.29
CA LEU A 75 -7.52 -3.95 -32.42
C LEU A 75 -6.50 -3.81 -31.29
N ILE A 76 -6.91 -4.09 -30.06
CA ILE A 76 -6.03 -4.04 -28.89
C ILE A 76 -4.92 -5.11 -29.00
N GLU A 77 -5.26 -6.36 -29.35
CA GLU A 77 -4.25 -7.40 -29.56
C GLU A 77 -3.23 -7.03 -30.66
N LYS A 78 -3.71 -6.43 -31.76
CA LYS A 78 -2.85 -5.98 -32.85
C LYS A 78 -2.01 -4.76 -32.44
N ALA A 79 -2.54 -3.85 -31.62
CA ALA A 79 -1.78 -2.73 -31.07
C ALA A 79 -0.58 -3.21 -30.26
N TYR A 80 -0.76 -4.21 -29.39
CA TYR A 80 0.36 -4.86 -28.72
C TYR A 80 1.34 -5.51 -29.71
N ALA A 81 0.83 -6.35 -30.62
CA ALA A 81 1.67 -7.13 -31.53
C ALA A 81 2.50 -6.29 -32.51
N PHE A 82 2.00 -5.11 -32.89
CA PHE A 82 2.72 -4.15 -33.74
C PHE A 82 3.61 -3.23 -32.90
N GLY A 83 3.10 -2.72 -31.77
CA GLY A 83 3.81 -1.76 -30.93
C GLY A 83 5.10 -2.32 -30.33
N ILE A 84 5.13 -3.61 -30.01
CA ILE A 84 6.31 -4.25 -29.42
C ILE A 84 7.49 -4.42 -30.40
N LYS A 85 7.29 -4.22 -31.70
CA LYS A 85 8.32 -4.45 -32.72
C LYS A 85 9.37 -3.33 -32.77
N HIS A 86 9.05 -2.15 -32.25
CA HIS A 86 9.92 -0.98 -32.32
C HIS A 86 9.80 -0.11 -31.07
N PRO A 87 10.90 0.51 -30.58
CA PRO A 87 10.89 1.27 -29.32
C PRO A 87 9.84 2.38 -29.23
N ALA A 88 9.58 3.07 -30.35
CA ALA A 88 8.56 4.11 -30.42
C ALA A 88 7.11 3.60 -30.18
N GLY A 89 6.88 2.29 -30.26
CA GLY A 89 5.56 1.66 -30.09
C GLY A 89 5.38 1.00 -28.72
N HIS A 90 6.39 1.01 -27.84
CA HIS A 90 6.32 0.34 -26.54
C HIS A 90 5.25 0.94 -25.62
N GLU A 91 5.00 2.25 -25.70
CA GLU A 91 3.93 2.92 -24.95
C GLU A 91 2.55 2.43 -25.40
N ALA A 92 2.28 2.41 -26.71
CA ALA A 92 1.05 1.85 -27.29
C ALA A 92 0.90 0.36 -26.96
N ALA A 93 2.00 -0.41 -26.97
CA ALA A 93 1.96 -1.81 -26.57
C ALA A 93 1.61 -1.98 -25.08
N ALA A 94 2.11 -1.12 -24.20
CA ALA A 94 1.79 -1.14 -22.77
C ALA A 94 0.32 -0.77 -22.53
N GLU A 95 -0.18 0.27 -23.20
CA GLU A 95 -1.60 0.65 -23.17
C GLU A 95 -2.48 -0.50 -23.64
N ALA A 96 -2.09 -1.19 -24.71
CA ALA A 96 -2.81 -2.34 -25.21
C ALA A 96 -2.87 -3.49 -24.19
N ILE A 97 -1.80 -3.77 -23.46
CA ILE A 97 -1.84 -4.80 -22.39
C ILE A 97 -2.78 -4.39 -21.26
N ASP A 98 -2.77 -3.11 -20.88
CA ASP A 98 -3.67 -2.61 -19.85
C ASP A 98 -5.14 -2.77 -20.25
N LEU A 99 -5.48 -2.46 -21.50
CA LEU A 99 -6.83 -2.66 -22.05
C LEU A 99 -7.21 -4.15 -22.19
N LEU A 100 -6.25 -5.05 -22.46
CA LEU A 100 -6.49 -6.50 -22.47
C LEU A 100 -6.75 -7.03 -21.06
N GLU A 101 -6.02 -6.56 -20.06
CA GLU A 101 -6.22 -6.97 -18.67
C GLU A 101 -7.59 -6.58 -18.14
N GLU A 102 -8.05 -5.36 -18.41
CA GLU A 102 -9.40 -4.91 -18.02
C GLU A 102 -10.50 -5.84 -18.57
N ARG A 103 -10.30 -6.38 -19.77
CA ARG A 103 -11.26 -7.25 -20.45
C ARG A 103 -11.12 -8.71 -20.02
N GLU A 104 -9.89 -9.12 -19.70
CA GLU A 104 -9.54 -10.51 -19.41
C GLU A 104 -8.70 -10.63 -18.12
N PRO A 105 -9.24 -10.23 -16.95
CA PRO A 105 -8.48 -10.17 -15.70
C PRO A 105 -8.02 -11.56 -15.24
N LYS A 106 -8.71 -12.63 -15.68
CA LYS A 106 -8.31 -14.02 -15.42
C LYS A 106 -6.96 -14.40 -16.07
N ARG A 107 -6.50 -13.62 -17.06
CA ARG A 107 -5.22 -13.79 -17.75
C ARG A 107 -4.13 -12.83 -17.25
N ALA A 108 -4.30 -12.21 -16.07
CA ALA A 108 -3.31 -11.31 -15.46
C ALA A 108 -1.86 -11.84 -15.53
N ASP A 109 -1.70 -13.15 -15.31
CA ASP A 109 -0.40 -13.83 -15.41
C ASP A 109 0.31 -13.64 -16.76
N GLU A 110 -0.45 -13.72 -17.84
CA GLU A 110 0.05 -13.52 -19.20
C GLU A 110 0.34 -12.04 -19.48
N TRP A 111 -0.48 -11.14 -18.94
CA TRP A 111 -0.32 -9.70 -19.09
C TRP A 111 0.94 -9.21 -18.39
N ASP A 112 1.24 -9.71 -17.20
CA ASP A 112 2.48 -9.44 -16.48
C ASP A 112 3.73 -9.85 -17.30
N GLU A 113 3.72 -11.04 -17.91
CA GLU A 113 4.82 -11.50 -18.78
C GLU A 113 4.98 -10.62 -20.03
N ARG A 114 3.86 -10.19 -20.65
CA ARG A 114 3.90 -9.29 -21.80
C ARG A 114 4.38 -7.87 -21.43
N ARG A 115 4.00 -7.35 -20.26
CA ARG A 115 4.52 -6.08 -19.72
C ARG A 115 6.01 -6.15 -19.45
N LEU A 116 6.45 -7.23 -18.79
CA LEU A 116 7.87 -7.47 -18.56
C LEU A 116 8.64 -7.53 -19.88
N ARG A 117 8.08 -8.19 -20.91
CA ARG A 117 8.68 -8.24 -22.23
C ARG A 117 8.85 -6.86 -22.87
N ILE A 118 7.85 -5.98 -22.74
CA ILE A 118 7.97 -4.59 -23.20
C ILE A 118 9.09 -3.86 -22.44
N ALA A 119 9.18 -4.04 -21.12
CA ALA A 119 10.22 -3.43 -20.30
C ALA A 119 11.64 -3.92 -20.66
N GLU A 120 11.81 -5.23 -20.92
CA GLU A 120 13.05 -5.81 -21.42
C GLU A 120 13.47 -5.18 -22.76
N LEU A 121 12.55 -5.09 -23.71
CA LEU A 121 12.83 -4.51 -25.03
C LEU A 121 13.13 -3.01 -24.95
N ALA A 122 12.43 -2.27 -24.09
CA ALA A 122 12.68 -0.86 -23.84
C ALA A 122 14.08 -0.65 -23.24
N PHE A 123 14.48 -1.50 -22.30
CA PHE A 123 15.82 -1.48 -21.71
C PHE A 123 16.91 -1.75 -22.74
N ASP A 124 16.75 -2.77 -23.57
CA ASP A 124 17.72 -3.14 -24.60
C ASP A 124 17.87 -2.04 -25.66
N ALA A 125 16.76 -1.44 -26.08
CA ALA A 125 16.75 -0.36 -27.07
C ALA A 125 17.28 0.97 -26.55
N ALA A 126 17.19 1.23 -25.24
CA ALA A 126 17.64 2.49 -24.66
C ALA A 126 19.16 2.69 -24.79
N PRO A 127 19.63 3.91 -25.12
CA PRO A 127 21.05 4.28 -25.01
C PRO A 127 21.60 3.94 -23.62
N ARG A 128 22.88 3.52 -23.53
CA ARG A 128 23.47 3.06 -22.25
C ARG A 128 23.32 4.03 -21.08
N ASN A 129 23.32 5.33 -21.34
CA ASN A 129 23.17 6.39 -20.33
C ASN A 129 21.70 6.68 -19.94
N GLN A 130 20.74 6.06 -20.62
CA GLN A 130 19.30 6.16 -20.36
C GLN A 130 18.69 4.82 -19.90
N ARG A 131 19.52 3.78 -19.80
CA ARG A 131 19.09 2.48 -19.28
C ARG A 131 18.86 2.59 -17.78
N GLU A 132 17.75 2.02 -17.33
CA GLU A 132 17.36 1.94 -15.92
C GLU A 132 17.35 0.47 -15.45
N PRO A 133 18.52 -0.15 -15.17
CA PRO A 133 18.58 -1.56 -14.77
C PRO A 133 17.87 -1.87 -13.45
N ASP A 134 17.85 -0.93 -12.51
CA ASP A 134 17.17 -1.15 -11.23
C ASP A 134 15.67 -1.34 -11.43
N MET A 135 15.06 -0.52 -12.30
CA MET A 135 13.63 -0.64 -12.64
C MET A 135 13.26 -2.01 -13.22
N LEU A 136 14.07 -2.54 -14.15
CA LEU A 136 13.80 -3.85 -14.75
C LEU A 136 14.05 -5.00 -13.75
N LEU A 137 15.11 -4.88 -12.93
CA LEU A 137 15.38 -5.83 -11.86
C LEU A 137 14.23 -5.89 -10.85
N ASP A 138 13.71 -4.73 -10.45
CA ASP A 138 12.59 -4.65 -9.52
C ASP A 138 11.30 -5.18 -10.11
N LEU A 139 11.07 -5.02 -11.42
CA LEU A 139 9.92 -5.62 -12.09
C LEU A 139 9.97 -7.16 -12.06
N TYR A 140 11.13 -7.77 -12.27
CA TYR A 140 11.29 -9.21 -12.08
C TYR A 140 10.98 -9.61 -10.63
N LEU A 141 11.53 -8.89 -9.65
CA LEU A 141 11.31 -9.18 -8.23
C LEU A 141 9.84 -8.99 -7.82
N ALA A 142 9.17 -7.96 -8.32
CA ALA A 142 7.78 -7.67 -8.04
C ALA A 142 6.86 -8.76 -8.56
N TYR A 143 6.97 -9.13 -9.84
CA TYR A 143 6.20 -10.23 -10.40
C TYR A 143 6.50 -11.55 -9.71
N GLY A 144 7.76 -11.84 -9.39
CA GLY A 144 8.10 -13.02 -8.61
C GLY A 144 7.44 -13.03 -7.23
N ARG A 145 7.47 -11.90 -6.49
CA ARG A 145 6.84 -11.78 -5.16
C ARG A 145 5.32 -11.95 -5.23
N ASP A 146 4.69 -11.44 -6.28
CA ASP A 146 3.25 -11.57 -6.47
C ASP A 146 2.82 -13.01 -6.81
N ARG A 147 3.61 -13.73 -7.64
CA ARG A 147 3.45 -15.19 -7.81
C ARG A 147 3.59 -15.93 -6.48
N LEU A 148 4.60 -15.54 -5.70
CA LEU A 148 4.89 -16.18 -4.43
C LEU A 148 3.75 -15.97 -3.41
N ALA A 149 3.19 -14.76 -3.35
CA ALA A 149 2.01 -14.45 -2.52
C ALA A 149 0.78 -15.29 -2.90
N ARG A 150 0.64 -15.63 -4.18
CA ARG A 150 -0.40 -16.52 -4.72
C ARG A 150 -0.03 -18.01 -4.64
N ARG A 151 1.04 -18.36 -3.91
CA ARG A 151 1.60 -19.72 -3.75
C ARG A 151 2.03 -20.39 -5.08
N LYS A 152 2.25 -19.61 -6.14
CA LYS A 152 2.74 -20.08 -7.46
C LYS A 152 4.26 -20.08 -7.47
N VAL A 153 4.87 -20.97 -6.69
CA VAL A 153 6.31 -20.92 -6.40
C VAL A 153 7.18 -21.14 -7.63
N GLU A 154 6.82 -22.09 -8.51
CA GLU A 154 7.57 -22.35 -9.74
C GLU A 154 7.61 -21.13 -10.67
N ALA A 155 6.46 -20.48 -10.86
CA ALA A 155 6.39 -19.23 -11.61
C ALA A 155 7.24 -18.13 -10.95
N ALA A 156 7.16 -17.98 -9.61
CA ALA A 156 7.97 -17.02 -8.87
C ALA A 156 9.48 -17.23 -9.08
N MET A 157 9.92 -18.49 -9.00
CA MET A 157 11.31 -18.87 -9.22
C MET A 157 11.79 -18.53 -10.63
N GLY A 158 10.95 -18.72 -11.66
CA GLY A 158 11.29 -18.32 -13.02
C GLY A 158 11.56 -16.81 -13.17
N PHE A 159 10.82 -15.95 -12.46
CA PHE A 159 11.13 -14.52 -12.41
C PHE A 159 12.45 -14.23 -11.68
N TYR A 160 12.69 -14.90 -10.54
CA TYR A 160 13.91 -14.67 -9.76
C TYR A 160 15.19 -15.19 -10.43
N GLU A 161 15.10 -16.25 -11.23
CA GLU A 161 16.23 -16.74 -12.03
C GLU A 161 16.60 -15.75 -13.14
N ARG A 162 15.61 -15.16 -13.80
CA ARG A 162 15.84 -14.04 -14.74
C ARG A 162 16.42 -12.83 -14.02
N ALA A 163 15.90 -12.50 -12.83
CA ALA A 163 16.42 -11.42 -11.99
C ALA A 163 17.90 -11.63 -11.63
N ASP A 164 18.28 -12.86 -11.25
CA ASP A 164 19.67 -13.19 -10.88
C ASP A 164 20.61 -13.07 -12.08
N ALA A 165 20.20 -13.60 -13.24
CA ALA A 165 20.95 -13.46 -14.49
C ALA A 165 21.15 -11.97 -14.85
N PHE A 166 20.07 -11.17 -14.77
CA PHE A 166 20.11 -9.75 -15.06
C PHE A 166 20.97 -8.96 -14.05
N ALA A 167 20.84 -9.26 -12.76
CA ALA A 167 21.61 -8.62 -11.69
C ALA A 167 23.12 -8.90 -11.82
N ARG A 168 23.53 -10.13 -12.18
CA ARG A 168 24.94 -10.48 -12.43
C ARG A 168 25.60 -9.60 -13.48
N GLU A 169 24.84 -9.22 -14.50
CA GLU A 169 25.31 -8.44 -15.63
C GLU A 169 25.26 -6.93 -15.35
N HIS A 170 24.15 -6.43 -14.81
CA HIS A 170 23.88 -4.99 -14.76
C HIS A 170 23.88 -4.38 -13.34
N ARG A 171 23.71 -5.20 -12.29
CA ARG A 171 23.50 -4.75 -10.90
C ARG A 171 24.04 -5.74 -9.86
N ARG A 172 25.35 -6.02 -9.91
CA ARG A 172 25.99 -6.99 -8.99
C ARG A 172 25.77 -6.68 -7.51
N GLN A 173 25.70 -5.40 -7.16
CA GLN A 173 25.44 -4.95 -5.79
C GLN A 173 24.04 -5.30 -5.26
N ARG A 174 23.09 -5.68 -6.13
CA ARG A 174 21.73 -6.08 -5.76
C ARG A 174 21.47 -7.58 -5.85
N GLN A 175 22.52 -8.39 -6.01
CA GLN A 175 22.37 -9.84 -6.03
C GLN A 175 21.86 -10.39 -4.70
N ASP A 176 22.22 -9.76 -3.59
CA ASP A 176 21.75 -10.15 -2.26
C ASP A 176 20.21 -10.03 -2.14
N ASP A 177 19.60 -9.04 -2.80
CA ASP A 177 18.13 -8.86 -2.83
C ASP A 177 17.45 -10.03 -3.57
N VAL A 178 18.04 -10.45 -4.69
CA VAL A 178 17.53 -11.57 -5.50
C VAL A 178 17.72 -12.88 -4.76
N GLU A 179 18.89 -13.08 -4.13
CA GLU A 179 19.17 -14.27 -3.34
C GLU A 179 18.22 -14.40 -2.16
N ALA A 180 17.92 -13.28 -1.47
CA ALA A 180 16.93 -13.24 -0.41
C ALA A 180 15.53 -13.66 -0.92
N ALA A 181 15.10 -13.15 -2.08
CA ALA A 181 13.83 -13.51 -2.69
C ALA A 181 13.77 -15.00 -3.09
N MET A 182 14.82 -15.53 -3.71
CA MET A 182 14.92 -16.95 -4.06
C MET A 182 14.94 -17.85 -2.82
N LYS A 183 15.63 -17.43 -1.74
CA LYS A 183 15.66 -18.16 -0.47
C LYS A 183 14.26 -18.27 0.12
N GLU A 184 13.48 -17.20 0.07
CA GLU A 184 12.09 -17.20 0.54
C GLU A 184 11.19 -18.09 -0.34
N ALA A 185 11.35 -18.05 -1.66
CA ALA A 185 10.62 -18.95 -2.55
C ALA A 185 10.94 -20.43 -2.30
N ARG A 186 12.22 -20.78 -2.13
CA ARG A 186 12.63 -22.16 -1.78
C ARG A 186 12.09 -22.59 -0.42
N ARG A 187 12.00 -21.67 0.55
CA ARG A 187 11.37 -21.93 1.84
C ARG A 187 9.90 -22.29 1.64
N LEU A 188 9.13 -21.46 0.94
CA LEU A 188 7.72 -21.73 0.68
C LEU A 188 7.52 -23.02 -0.13
N GLN A 189 8.37 -23.29 -1.12
CA GLN A 189 8.31 -24.55 -1.90
C GLN A 189 8.39 -25.78 -0.99
N ARG A 190 9.32 -25.75 -0.03
CA ARG A 190 9.50 -26.85 0.92
C ARG A 190 8.26 -27.06 1.78
N VAL A 191 7.71 -25.97 2.33
CA VAL A 191 6.51 -26.02 3.18
C VAL A 191 5.30 -26.53 2.39
N LEU A 192 5.09 -26.05 1.17
CA LEU A 192 4.00 -26.54 0.30
C LEU A 192 4.19 -28.02 -0.05
N GLY A 193 5.41 -28.46 -0.33
CA GLY A 193 5.72 -29.86 -0.57
C GLY A 193 5.43 -30.75 0.65
N GLN A 194 5.74 -30.28 1.87
CA GLN A 194 5.38 -30.98 3.11
C GLN A 194 3.86 -31.10 3.26
N ILE A 195 3.11 -30.03 2.98
CA ILE A 195 1.65 -30.01 3.02
C ILE A 195 1.06 -31.01 2.01
N GLU A 196 1.55 -31.02 0.77
CA GLU A 196 1.09 -31.96 -0.25
C GLU A 196 1.37 -33.41 0.13
N GLN A 197 2.58 -33.70 0.63
CA GLN A 197 2.95 -35.03 1.10
C GLN A 197 2.07 -35.49 2.26
N ALA A 198 1.86 -34.63 3.26
CA ALA A 198 1.01 -34.95 4.41
C ALA A 198 -0.45 -35.17 4.00
N ARG A 199 -1.00 -34.34 3.11
CA ARG A 199 -2.35 -34.54 2.54
C ARG A 199 -2.46 -35.85 1.76
N ALA A 200 -1.44 -36.22 0.99
CA ALA A 200 -1.42 -37.48 0.25
C ALA A 200 -1.37 -38.70 1.19
N ALA A 201 -0.59 -38.62 2.28
CA ALA A 201 -0.54 -39.64 3.33
C ALA A 201 -1.90 -39.80 4.02
N LEU A 202 -2.54 -38.71 4.44
CA LEU A 202 -3.88 -38.74 5.06
C LEU A 202 -4.97 -39.25 4.12
N LYS A 203 -4.85 -38.98 2.81
CA LYS A 203 -5.75 -39.55 1.81
C LYS A 203 -5.60 -41.07 1.71
N ALA A 204 -4.39 -41.60 1.90
CA ALA A 204 -4.11 -43.03 1.88
C ALA A 204 -4.46 -43.71 3.21
N ASN A 205 -4.24 -43.01 4.32
CA ASN A 205 -4.56 -43.45 5.68
C ASN A 205 -5.08 -42.27 6.51
N PRO A 206 -6.41 -42.10 6.66
CA PRO A 206 -6.98 -41.00 7.44
C PRO A 206 -6.57 -40.97 8.91
N ASP A 207 -6.17 -42.12 9.47
CA ASP A 207 -5.76 -42.27 10.88
C ASP A 207 -4.23 -42.09 11.07
N ASP A 208 -3.50 -41.60 10.06
CA ASP A 208 -2.07 -41.32 10.16
C ASP A 208 -1.82 -40.05 10.99
N THR A 209 -1.70 -40.22 12.30
CA THR A 209 -1.52 -39.12 13.26
C THR A 209 -0.23 -38.34 13.02
N ALA A 210 0.83 -38.98 12.53
CA ALA A 210 2.09 -38.30 12.21
C ALA A 210 1.95 -37.40 10.97
N ALA A 211 1.22 -37.85 9.95
CA ALA A 211 0.89 -37.04 8.79
C ALA A 211 -0.06 -35.88 9.15
N ALA A 212 -1.05 -36.12 10.02
CA ALA A 212 -1.94 -35.09 10.53
C ALA A 212 -1.17 -34.00 11.29
N GLU A 213 -0.29 -34.40 12.21
CA GLU A 213 0.53 -33.47 12.99
C GLU A 213 1.48 -32.66 12.08
N ALA A 214 2.11 -33.32 11.10
CA ALA A 214 2.95 -32.64 10.11
C ALA A 214 2.17 -31.63 9.27
N LEU A 215 0.95 -31.96 8.83
CA LEU A 215 0.07 -31.06 8.08
C LEU A 215 -0.30 -29.83 8.91
N VAL A 216 -0.75 -30.04 10.16
CA VAL A 216 -1.16 -28.97 11.06
C VAL A 216 0.00 -28.03 11.39
N LYS A 217 1.19 -28.57 11.68
CA LYS A 217 2.39 -27.76 11.93
C LYS A 217 2.83 -26.97 10.69
N ALA A 218 2.87 -27.61 9.51
CA ALA A 218 3.24 -26.92 8.28
C ALA A 218 2.27 -25.79 7.93
N LEU A 219 0.96 -25.99 8.12
CA LEU A 219 -0.06 -24.96 7.88
C LEU A 219 -0.01 -23.85 8.94
N GLY A 220 -0.06 -24.20 10.21
CA GLY A 220 -0.27 -23.25 11.31
C GLY A 220 0.99 -22.53 11.77
N LEU A 221 2.15 -23.17 11.67
CA LEU A 221 3.42 -22.68 12.24
C LEU A 221 4.43 -22.23 11.18
N GLU A 222 4.46 -22.87 10.01
CA GLU A 222 5.42 -22.53 8.94
C GLU A 222 4.81 -21.64 7.83
N LEU A 223 3.59 -21.96 7.38
CA LEU A 223 2.88 -21.21 6.34
C LEU A 223 2.13 -19.99 6.88
N ASP A 224 1.90 -19.93 8.19
CA ASP A 224 1.11 -18.88 8.88
C ASP A 224 -0.39 -18.86 8.52
N SER A 225 -0.98 -20.05 8.37
CA SER A 225 -2.40 -20.25 8.06
C SER A 225 -3.13 -21.02 9.19
N PRO A 226 -3.36 -20.42 10.38
CA PRO A 226 -4.01 -21.12 11.49
C PRO A 226 -5.42 -21.62 11.14
N ALA A 227 -6.20 -20.87 10.35
CA ALA A 227 -7.53 -21.31 9.91
C ALA A 227 -7.49 -22.57 9.01
N GLU A 228 -6.51 -22.68 8.10
CA GLU A 228 -6.32 -23.91 7.32
C GLU A 228 -5.83 -25.06 8.21
N ALA A 229 -5.03 -24.76 9.23
CA ALA A 229 -4.52 -25.74 10.17
C ALA A 229 -5.64 -26.33 11.06
N VAL A 230 -6.56 -25.49 11.57
CA VAL A 230 -7.75 -25.92 12.32
C VAL A 230 -8.60 -26.90 11.51
N ALA A 231 -8.76 -26.67 10.21
CA ALA A 231 -9.50 -27.58 9.34
C ALA A 231 -8.81 -28.95 9.14
N ALA A 232 -7.59 -29.13 9.65
CA ALA A 232 -6.80 -30.35 9.53
C ALA A 232 -6.53 -31.04 10.88
N THR A 233 -7.20 -30.64 11.96
CA THR A 233 -6.93 -31.16 13.31
C THR A 233 -7.70 -32.44 13.67
N ASP A 234 -8.54 -32.98 12.79
CA ASP A 234 -9.43 -34.12 13.13
C ASP A 234 -8.69 -35.38 13.62
N ALA A 235 -7.43 -35.56 13.22
CA ALA A 235 -6.61 -36.73 13.52
C ALA A 235 -5.36 -36.42 14.37
N ILE A 236 -5.35 -35.28 15.10
CA ILE A 236 -4.26 -34.95 16.03
C ILE A 236 -4.68 -35.07 17.50
N ASP A 237 -3.77 -35.56 18.34
CA ASP A 237 -3.97 -35.69 19.79
C ASP A 237 -3.36 -34.52 20.59
N ASP A 238 -2.67 -33.58 19.93
CA ASP A 238 -2.07 -32.39 20.56
C ASP A 238 -3.14 -31.33 20.86
N LEU A 239 -3.81 -31.52 22.00
CA LEU A 239 -4.90 -30.65 22.46
C LEU A 239 -4.45 -29.19 22.64
N GLU A 240 -3.20 -28.95 23.06
CA GLU A 240 -2.69 -27.58 23.23
C GLU A 240 -2.54 -26.91 21.86
N LEU A 241 -1.93 -27.58 20.89
CA LEU A 241 -1.80 -27.07 19.53
C LEU A 241 -3.17 -26.78 18.88
N MET A 242 -4.15 -27.68 19.05
CA MET A 242 -5.52 -27.47 18.56
C MET A 242 -6.11 -26.19 19.15
N GLN A 243 -6.11 -26.07 20.48
CA GLN A 243 -6.70 -24.91 21.16
C GLN A 243 -6.01 -23.60 20.78
N MET A 244 -4.67 -23.60 20.65
CA MET A 244 -3.94 -22.40 20.28
C MET A 244 -4.19 -22.02 18.82
N LEU A 245 -4.30 -22.97 17.90
CA LEU A 245 -4.61 -22.68 16.50
C LEU A 245 -6.05 -22.17 16.31
N GLU A 246 -7.02 -22.73 17.04
CA GLU A 246 -8.40 -22.22 17.05
C GLU A 246 -8.45 -20.77 17.50
N ARG A 247 -7.76 -20.43 18.60
CA ARG A 247 -7.64 -19.05 19.07
C ARG A 247 -6.90 -18.15 18.08
N ALA A 248 -5.83 -18.65 17.46
CA ALA A 248 -5.07 -17.90 16.47
C ALA A 248 -5.80 -17.70 15.12
N ALA A 249 -6.83 -18.51 14.85
CA ALA A 249 -7.72 -18.37 13.70
C ALA A 249 -8.86 -17.36 13.95
N ALA A 250 -9.12 -16.99 15.20
CA ALA A 250 -10.09 -15.96 15.55
C ALA A 250 -9.66 -14.57 15.07
N THR A 251 -10.63 -13.67 14.89
CA THR A 251 -10.31 -12.26 14.62
C THR A 251 -9.70 -11.63 15.88
N LEU A 252 -8.76 -10.69 15.72
CA LEU A 252 -8.15 -10.00 16.86
C LEU A 252 -9.17 -9.24 17.71
N LYS A 253 -10.19 -8.67 17.05
CA LYS A 253 -11.30 -8.00 17.72
C LYS A 253 -12.00 -8.92 18.72
N ASP A 254 -12.28 -10.15 18.32
CA ASP A 254 -13.03 -11.12 19.13
C ASP A 254 -12.14 -11.90 20.12
N LEU A 255 -10.81 -11.78 20.01
CA LEU A 255 -9.85 -12.47 20.87
C LEU A 255 -9.81 -11.85 22.28
N PRO A 256 -10.12 -12.59 23.36
CA PRO A 256 -9.98 -12.09 24.73
C PRO A 256 -8.54 -11.69 25.07
N GLU A 257 -8.34 -10.67 25.92
CA GLU A 257 -6.99 -10.19 26.27
C GLU A 257 -6.09 -11.29 26.85
N GLN A 258 -6.64 -12.17 27.70
CA GLN A 258 -5.89 -13.28 28.28
C GLN A 258 -5.51 -14.35 27.25
N ASP A 259 -6.36 -14.55 26.23
CA ASP A 259 -6.06 -15.45 25.12
C ASP A 259 -4.97 -14.86 24.23
N ALA A 260 -4.96 -13.54 24.02
CA ALA A 260 -3.86 -12.85 23.35
C ALA A 260 -2.54 -13.05 24.10
N LEU A 261 -2.49 -12.82 25.42
CA LEU A 261 -1.28 -13.05 26.20
C LEU A 261 -0.82 -14.52 26.14
N GLN A 262 -1.76 -15.46 26.21
CA GLN A 262 -1.45 -16.89 26.11
C GLN A 262 -0.87 -17.25 24.74
N LEU A 263 -1.48 -16.78 23.64
CA LEU A 263 -0.96 -16.96 22.29
C LEU A 263 0.43 -16.34 22.12
N ALA A 264 0.63 -15.13 22.65
CA ALA A 264 1.91 -14.42 22.57
C ALA A 264 3.05 -15.25 23.20
N ARG A 265 2.80 -15.80 24.39
CA ARG A 265 3.75 -16.67 25.10
C ARG A 265 3.93 -18.00 24.39
N TRP A 266 2.86 -18.60 23.90
CA TRP A 266 2.91 -19.87 23.17
C TRP A 266 3.75 -19.77 21.89
N TYR A 267 3.49 -18.77 21.04
CA TYR A 267 4.28 -18.52 19.83
C TYR A 267 5.76 -18.22 20.16
N ARG A 268 6.04 -17.42 21.20
CA ARG A 268 7.41 -17.13 21.66
C ARG A 268 8.14 -18.40 22.09
N GLN A 269 7.49 -19.25 22.89
CA GLN A 269 8.05 -20.51 23.38
C GLN A 269 8.32 -21.47 22.22
N ARG A 270 7.37 -21.63 21.30
CA ARG A 270 7.53 -22.46 20.09
C ARG A 270 8.70 -21.99 19.22
N ALA A 271 8.89 -20.67 19.06
CA ALA A 271 10.03 -20.12 18.32
C ALA A 271 11.41 -20.45 18.94
N ALA A 272 11.45 -20.70 20.26
CA ALA A 272 12.66 -21.07 20.98
C ALA A 272 13.01 -22.56 20.86
N LEU A 273 12.08 -23.42 20.44
CA LEU A 273 12.30 -24.86 20.33
C LEU A 273 13.17 -25.20 19.10
N PRO A 274 14.29 -25.93 19.25
CA PRO A 274 15.21 -26.22 18.14
C PRO A 274 14.71 -27.24 17.10
N THR A 275 13.76 -28.11 17.47
CA THR A 275 13.47 -29.37 16.74
C THR A 275 12.05 -29.49 16.18
N GLU A 276 11.13 -28.57 16.51
CA GLU A 276 9.71 -28.73 16.14
C GLU A 276 9.30 -28.09 14.82
N ILE A 277 10.12 -27.17 14.28
CA ILE A 277 9.78 -26.34 13.13
C ILE A 277 11.01 -26.14 12.24
N GLY A 278 10.80 -26.03 10.92
CA GLY A 278 11.86 -25.70 9.98
C GLY A 278 12.62 -24.42 10.39
N ALA A 279 13.94 -24.39 10.15
CA ALA A 279 14.81 -23.26 10.53
C ALA A 279 14.36 -21.87 10.00
N GLY A 280 13.45 -21.84 9.01
CA GLY A 280 12.86 -20.63 8.44
C GLY A 280 11.49 -20.24 8.98
N ALA A 281 10.94 -20.91 10.01
CA ALA A 281 9.64 -20.57 10.59
C ALA A 281 9.74 -19.69 11.85
N LYS A 282 10.94 -19.54 12.42
CA LYS A 282 11.14 -18.82 13.69
C LYS A 282 10.70 -17.36 13.63
N ASP A 283 11.02 -16.66 12.56
CA ASP A 283 10.61 -15.28 12.35
C ASP A 283 9.07 -15.15 12.26
N THR A 284 8.41 -16.11 11.60
CA THR A 284 6.95 -16.18 11.45
C THR A 284 6.27 -16.31 12.81
N LEU A 285 6.75 -17.22 13.65
CA LEU A 285 6.25 -17.38 15.02
C LEU A 285 6.52 -16.14 15.89
N LEU A 286 7.71 -15.55 15.80
CA LEU A 286 8.04 -14.34 16.57
C LEU A 286 7.21 -13.14 16.12
N ILE A 287 6.85 -13.03 14.84
CA ILE A 287 5.93 -11.98 14.35
C ILE A 287 4.52 -12.19 14.91
N ARG A 288 4.00 -13.43 14.99
CA ARG A 288 2.74 -13.73 15.69
C ARG A 288 2.83 -13.43 17.19
N ALA A 289 3.93 -13.79 17.84
CA ALA A 289 4.16 -13.45 19.24
C ALA A 289 4.11 -11.93 19.46
N LYS A 290 4.81 -11.17 18.60
CA LYS A 290 4.79 -9.70 18.60
C LYS A 290 3.37 -9.18 18.48
N LEU A 291 2.59 -9.67 17.51
CA LEU A 291 1.18 -9.30 17.30
C LEU A 291 0.31 -9.52 18.53
N TYR A 292 0.46 -10.63 19.24
CA TYR A 292 -0.42 -10.93 20.37
C TYR A 292 0.01 -10.28 21.69
N TYR A 293 1.31 -10.06 21.94
CA TYR A 293 1.74 -9.21 23.07
C TYR A 293 1.20 -7.81 22.91
N SER A 294 1.35 -7.31 21.71
CA SER A 294 0.79 -6.07 21.22
C SER A 294 -0.73 -6.04 21.50
N GLU A 295 -1.51 -7.01 21.01
CA GLU A 295 -2.96 -7.13 21.27
C GLU A 295 -3.32 -7.09 22.76
N TYR A 296 -2.61 -7.88 23.56
CA TYR A 296 -2.83 -7.92 25.00
C TYR A 296 -2.59 -6.55 25.63
N LEU A 297 -1.47 -5.90 25.33
CA LEU A 297 -1.12 -4.61 25.91
C LEU A 297 -2.10 -3.50 25.48
N PHE A 298 -2.68 -3.61 24.29
CA PHE A 298 -3.75 -2.72 23.85
C PHE A 298 -5.04 -2.90 24.66
N LYS A 299 -5.51 -4.14 24.83
CA LYS A 299 -6.77 -4.42 25.54
C LYS A 299 -6.64 -4.24 27.06
N HIS A 300 -5.46 -4.55 27.60
CA HIS A 300 -5.23 -4.63 29.04
C HIS A 300 -4.66 -3.33 29.62
N ALA A 301 -5.53 -2.38 29.94
CA ALA A 301 -5.14 -1.05 30.43
C ALA A 301 -4.63 -1.00 31.89
N LYS A 302 -4.75 -2.08 32.66
CA LYS A 302 -4.37 -2.10 34.07
C LYS A 302 -2.85 -2.19 34.23
N GLU A 303 -2.28 -1.26 34.99
CA GLU A 303 -0.84 -1.28 35.33
C GLU A 303 -0.57 -2.30 36.45
N ASP A 304 -0.31 -3.54 36.07
CA ASP A 304 0.03 -4.64 36.98
C ASP A 304 1.22 -5.47 36.48
N GLU A 305 1.56 -6.52 37.25
CA GLU A 305 2.72 -7.39 36.98
C GLU A 305 2.63 -8.09 35.62
N ASP A 306 1.44 -8.47 35.16
CA ASP A 306 1.25 -9.15 33.88
C ASP A 306 1.53 -8.21 32.71
N ARG A 307 1.06 -6.95 32.79
CA ARG A 307 1.38 -5.92 31.81
C ARG A 307 2.87 -5.61 31.76
N LEU A 308 3.52 -5.47 32.91
CA LEU A 308 4.97 -5.24 32.99
C LEU A 308 5.76 -6.41 32.38
N ALA A 309 5.36 -7.64 32.69
CA ALA A 309 5.95 -8.84 32.11
C ALA A 309 5.76 -8.87 30.58
N ALA A 310 4.57 -8.58 30.08
CA ALA A 310 4.29 -8.56 28.65
C ALA A 310 5.14 -7.53 27.89
N LYS A 311 5.36 -6.32 28.44
CA LYS A 311 6.28 -5.32 27.86
C LYS A 311 7.71 -5.85 27.75
N PHE A 312 8.22 -6.46 28.82
CA PHE A 312 9.55 -7.04 28.84
C PHE A 312 9.70 -8.21 27.85
N GLU A 313 8.71 -9.10 27.79
CA GLU A 313 8.68 -10.24 26.88
C GLU A 313 8.57 -9.80 25.41
N LEU A 314 7.83 -8.74 25.12
CA LEU A 314 7.77 -8.12 23.80
C LEU A 314 9.14 -7.59 23.34
N ARG A 315 9.90 -6.93 24.22
CA ARG A 315 11.28 -6.50 23.92
C ARG A 315 12.19 -7.69 23.59
N GLN A 316 12.06 -8.81 24.31
CA GLN A 316 12.82 -10.03 23.98
C GLN A 316 12.46 -10.59 22.59
N VAL A 317 11.19 -10.49 22.18
CA VAL A 317 10.76 -10.87 20.83
C VAL A 317 11.42 -9.98 19.78
N ASP A 318 11.49 -8.67 20.01
CA ASP A 318 12.16 -7.73 19.09
C ASP A 318 13.66 -7.98 18.97
N ASP A 319 14.33 -8.30 20.09
CA ASP A 319 15.74 -8.71 20.09
C ASP A 319 15.94 -10.01 19.30
N ALA A 320 15.03 -10.98 19.45
CA ALA A 320 15.09 -12.26 18.75
C ALA A 320 14.88 -12.08 17.24
N LEU A 321 13.94 -11.23 16.83
CA LEU A 321 13.71 -10.88 15.42
C LEU A 321 14.95 -10.19 14.81
N SER A 322 15.55 -9.26 15.55
CA SER A 322 16.77 -8.56 15.11
C SER A 322 17.95 -9.51 14.90
N LYS A 323 18.13 -10.50 15.79
CA LYS A 323 19.15 -11.56 15.64
C LYS A 323 18.92 -12.47 14.43
N LEU A 324 17.68 -12.58 13.95
CA LEU A 324 17.34 -13.29 12.72
C LEU A 324 17.49 -12.42 11.45
N GLY A 325 17.95 -11.17 11.60
CA GLY A 325 18.09 -10.22 10.48
C GLY A 325 16.78 -9.55 10.08
N VAL A 326 15.73 -9.65 10.89
CA VAL A 326 14.45 -8.94 10.67
C VAL A 326 14.54 -7.58 11.33
N SER A 327 14.60 -6.50 10.53
CA SER A 327 14.64 -5.14 11.05
C SER A 327 13.30 -4.75 11.71
N PRO A 328 13.30 -3.78 12.66
CA PRO A 328 12.08 -3.28 13.27
C PRO A 328 11.03 -2.84 12.23
N LYS A 329 11.45 -2.14 11.17
CA LYS A 329 10.60 -1.71 10.05
C LYS A 329 9.92 -2.90 9.34
N VAL A 330 10.68 -3.96 9.06
CA VAL A 330 10.12 -5.17 8.42
C VAL A 330 9.16 -5.90 9.36
N ALA A 331 9.50 -5.98 10.66
CA ALA A 331 8.63 -6.58 11.65
C ALA A 331 7.29 -5.84 11.78
N ARG A 332 7.32 -4.50 11.87
CA ARG A 332 6.13 -3.64 11.88
C ARG A 332 5.22 -3.91 10.69
N LYS A 333 5.79 -3.93 9.47
CA LYS A 333 5.03 -4.18 8.24
C LYS A 333 4.35 -5.56 8.24
N ARG A 334 5.01 -6.58 8.77
CA ARG A 334 4.45 -7.94 8.85
C ARG A 334 3.35 -8.03 9.92
N VAL A 335 3.54 -7.42 11.09
CA VAL A 335 2.52 -7.35 12.14
C VAL A 335 1.28 -6.60 11.63
N ALA A 336 1.45 -5.43 11.02
CA ALA A 336 0.34 -4.66 10.44
C ALA A 336 -0.47 -5.46 9.41
N LYS A 337 0.22 -6.25 8.57
CA LYS A 337 -0.43 -7.15 7.61
C LYS A 337 -1.27 -8.23 8.29
N LEU A 338 -0.79 -8.81 9.40
CA LEU A 338 -1.52 -9.82 10.17
C LEU A 338 -2.65 -9.23 11.02
N ALA A 339 -2.45 -8.00 11.51
CA ALA A 339 -3.40 -7.29 12.36
C ALA A 339 -4.72 -6.94 11.64
N GLY A 340 -4.82 -7.18 10.34
CA GLY A 340 -6.08 -7.11 9.64
C GLY A 340 -6.70 -5.72 9.70
N GLY A 341 -5.91 -4.68 9.41
CA GLY A 341 -6.43 -3.35 9.05
C GLY A 341 -7.18 -3.37 7.72
N GLY A 342 -8.01 -4.39 7.51
CA GLY A 342 -8.74 -4.71 6.31
C GLY A 342 -10.26 -4.58 6.50
N ARG A 343 -11.00 -4.33 5.41
CA ARG A 343 -12.46 -4.28 5.33
C ARG A 343 -13.11 -5.47 6.04
N GLY A 344 -14.16 -5.19 6.82
CA GLY A 344 -14.94 -6.20 7.55
C GLY A 344 -14.54 -6.48 9.00
N GLN A 345 -13.46 -5.90 9.52
CA GLN A 345 -13.08 -6.01 10.94
C GLN A 345 -13.43 -4.76 11.79
N ARG A 346 -13.78 -3.63 11.15
CA ARG A 346 -14.18 -2.38 11.81
C ARG A 346 -15.58 -2.46 12.45
N ASP A 347 -15.96 -1.47 13.27
CA ASP A 347 -17.34 -1.34 13.75
C ASP A 347 -18.28 -1.25 12.53
N PRO A 348 -19.34 -2.09 12.44
CA PRO A 348 -20.26 -2.09 11.30
C PRO A 348 -20.83 -0.71 10.94
N LYS A 349 -21.01 0.19 11.93
CA LYS A 349 -21.49 1.55 11.66
C LYS A 349 -20.44 2.42 10.97
N ILE A 350 -19.16 2.20 11.29
CA ILE A 350 -18.01 2.88 10.68
C ILE A 350 -17.83 2.32 9.26
N GLU A 351 -17.90 1.00 9.10
CA GLU A 351 -17.78 0.36 7.79
C GLU A 351 -18.88 0.84 6.84
N ALA A 352 -20.13 0.90 7.31
CA ALA A 352 -21.23 1.44 6.52
C ALA A 352 -21.05 2.92 6.16
N ALA A 353 -20.41 3.71 7.02
CA ALA A 353 -20.09 5.11 6.71
C ALA A 353 -18.96 5.22 5.67
N ILE A 354 -17.92 4.38 5.78
CA ILE A 354 -16.84 4.28 4.79
C ILE A 354 -17.43 3.91 3.42
N ASP A 355 -18.25 2.87 3.33
CA ASP A 355 -18.83 2.41 2.06
C ASP A 355 -19.67 3.50 1.38
N LYS A 356 -20.45 4.26 2.15
CA LYS A 356 -21.21 5.41 1.63
C LYS A 356 -20.31 6.52 1.12
N GLY A 357 -19.23 6.85 1.85
CA GLY A 357 -18.28 7.88 1.42
C GLY A 357 -17.49 7.47 0.18
N VAL A 358 -17.11 6.20 0.07
CA VAL A 358 -16.48 5.61 -1.12
C VAL A 358 -17.42 5.68 -2.32
N ALA A 359 -18.68 5.26 -2.16
CA ALA A 359 -19.68 5.34 -3.21
C ALA A 359 -19.87 6.79 -3.70
N TRP A 360 -20.00 7.73 -2.76
CA TRP A 360 -20.12 9.14 -3.09
C TRP A 360 -18.89 9.68 -3.82
N LEU A 361 -17.66 9.30 -3.42
CA LEU A 361 -16.45 9.71 -4.15
C LEU A 361 -16.48 9.22 -5.59
N TYR A 362 -16.82 7.95 -5.85
CA TYR A 362 -16.94 7.46 -7.22
C TYR A 362 -18.05 8.17 -8.01
N GLU A 363 -19.16 8.55 -7.37
CA GLU A 363 -20.21 9.35 -8.01
C GLU A 363 -19.75 10.76 -8.41
N GLN A 364 -18.80 11.34 -7.65
CA GLN A 364 -18.21 12.64 -8.01
C GLN A 364 -17.14 12.55 -9.10
N MET A 365 -16.75 11.34 -9.52
CA MET A 365 -15.70 11.17 -10.51
C MET A 365 -16.20 11.49 -11.92
N ASP A 366 -15.56 12.47 -12.55
CA ASP A 366 -15.69 12.76 -13.97
C ASP A 366 -14.89 11.72 -14.81
N PRO A 367 -15.45 11.21 -15.93
CA PRO A 367 -14.75 10.25 -16.78
C PRO A 367 -13.48 10.76 -17.47
N GLU A 368 -13.39 12.06 -17.73
CA GLU A 368 -12.27 12.71 -18.44
C GLU A 368 -11.26 13.29 -17.45
N ASP A 369 -11.75 13.96 -16.40
CA ASP A 369 -10.92 14.78 -15.51
C ASP A 369 -10.92 14.33 -14.03
N PHE A 370 -11.50 13.16 -13.76
CA PHE A 370 -11.55 12.52 -12.44
C PHE A 370 -12.20 13.42 -11.39
N TRP A 371 -11.48 13.87 -10.36
CA TRP A 371 -12.03 14.75 -9.32
C TRP A 371 -11.66 16.22 -9.52
N GLU A 372 -11.06 16.58 -10.65
CA GLU A 372 -10.66 17.95 -10.92
C GLU A 372 -11.84 18.82 -11.38
N LYS A 373 -12.01 19.98 -10.73
CA LYS A 373 -13.09 20.93 -11.07
C LYS A 373 -12.71 21.90 -12.20
N GLN A 374 -11.42 21.99 -12.55
CA GLN A 374 -10.87 22.86 -13.61
C GLN A 374 -9.66 22.18 -14.26
N PRO A 375 -9.87 21.43 -15.35
CA PRO A 375 -8.85 20.51 -15.87
C PRO A 375 -7.75 21.19 -16.69
N GLN A 376 -8.02 22.39 -17.21
CA GLN A 376 -7.24 22.97 -18.32
C GLN A 376 -6.03 23.82 -17.90
N HIS A 377 -5.59 23.74 -16.63
CA HIS A 377 -4.45 24.52 -16.15
C HIS A 377 -3.45 23.64 -15.42
N ASN A 378 -2.65 22.88 -16.18
CA ASN A 378 -1.42 22.21 -15.72
C ASN A 378 -0.38 23.14 -15.05
N GLN A 379 -0.66 24.45 -14.98
CA GLN A 379 0.12 25.48 -14.30
C GLN A 379 -0.43 25.86 -12.92
N SER A 380 -1.61 25.36 -12.53
CA SER A 380 -2.19 25.63 -11.21
C SER A 380 -1.49 24.80 -10.13
N ARG A 381 -1.21 25.42 -8.98
CA ARG A 381 -0.73 24.72 -7.78
C ARG A 381 -1.71 23.68 -7.23
N ASN A 382 -2.98 23.72 -7.63
CA ASN A 382 -3.99 22.76 -7.21
C ASN A 382 -4.21 21.64 -8.24
N TYR A 383 -3.56 21.70 -9.41
CA TYR A 383 -3.74 20.74 -10.49
C TYR A 383 -3.43 19.32 -10.01
N ALA A 384 -4.32 18.37 -10.35
CA ALA A 384 -4.30 16.96 -9.96
C ALA A 384 -4.41 16.71 -8.43
N GLY A 385 -4.59 17.75 -7.61
CA GLY A 385 -4.63 17.64 -6.16
C GLY A 385 -5.93 17.02 -5.63
N HIS A 386 -7.08 17.26 -6.28
CA HIS A 386 -8.34 16.65 -5.89
C HIS A 386 -8.32 15.16 -6.22
N THR A 387 -7.79 14.81 -7.39
CA THR A 387 -7.61 13.41 -7.79
C THR A 387 -6.62 12.71 -6.85
N ALA A 388 -5.51 13.36 -6.47
CA ALA A 388 -4.53 12.77 -5.56
C ALA A 388 -5.14 12.42 -4.18
N ILE A 389 -5.89 13.34 -3.57
CA ILE A 389 -6.50 13.07 -2.25
C ILE A 389 -7.67 12.08 -2.33
N ALA A 390 -8.44 12.07 -3.43
CA ALA A 390 -9.50 11.09 -3.66
C ALA A 390 -8.92 9.68 -3.83
N VAL A 391 -7.90 9.52 -4.68
CA VAL A 391 -7.21 8.24 -4.88
C VAL A 391 -6.59 7.75 -3.58
N TYR A 392 -5.90 8.63 -2.83
CA TYR A 392 -5.38 8.29 -1.50
C TYR A 392 -6.48 7.76 -0.58
N ALA A 393 -7.62 8.45 -0.47
CA ALA A 393 -8.73 8.03 0.39
C ALA A 393 -9.36 6.70 -0.05
N LEU A 394 -9.52 6.47 -1.36
CA LEU A 394 -10.05 5.22 -1.90
C LEU A 394 -9.10 4.04 -1.63
N LEU A 395 -7.78 4.23 -1.79
CA LEU A 395 -6.78 3.22 -1.46
C LEU A 395 -6.73 2.95 0.05
N MET A 396 -6.89 3.99 0.88
CA MET A 396 -7.03 3.84 2.33
C MET A 396 -8.28 3.03 2.70
N ALA A 397 -9.38 3.18 1.95
CA ALA A 397 -10.59 2.37 2.06
C ALA A 397 -10.47 0.99 1.41
N GLU A 398 -9.26 0.61 0.96
CA GLU A 398 -8.93 -0.69 0.38
C GLU A 398 -9.70 -1.00 -0.90
N GLU A 399 -10.07 0.04 -1.66
CA GLU A 399 -10.50 -0.15 -3.04
C GLU A 399 -9.32 -0.69 -3.86
N ASP A 400 -9.51 -1.84 -4.51
CA ASP A 400 -8.47 -2.51 -5.27
C ASP A 400 -8.48 -2.01 -6.73
N PRO A 401 -7.45 -1.28 -7.18
CA PRO A 401 -7.38 -0.77 -8.55
C PRO A 401 -7.41 -1.88 -9.61
N ARG A 402 -7.05 -3.12 -9.28
CA ARG A 402 -7.15 -4.27 -10.20
C ARG A 402 -8.60 -4.67 -10.48
N THR A 403 -9.50 -4.34 -9.56
CA THR A 403 -10.94 -4.64 -9.68
C THR A 403 -11.78 -3.38 -9.94
N GLN A 404 -11.19 -2.19 -9.77
CA GLN A 404 -11.82 -0.89 -9.97
C GLN A 404 -11.14 -0.10 -11.10
N PRO A 405 -11.58 -0.25 -12.36
CA PRO A 405 -10.94 0.40 -13.50
C PRO A 405 -10.88 1.93 -13.40
N ALA A 406 -11.91 2.55 -12.80
CA ALA A 406 -11.95 3.99 -12.58
C ALA A 406 -10.79 4.48 -11.68
N LEU A 407 -10.49 3.73 -10.62
CA LEU A 407 -9.38 4.01 -9.71
C LEU A 407 -8.02 3.78 -10.40
N ALA A 408 -7.88 2.70 -11.18
CA ALA A 408 -6.66 2.45 -11.95
C ALA A 408 -6.35 3.58 -12.95
N ARG A 409 -7.36 4.10 -13.66
CA ARG A 409 -7.20 5.25 -14.56
C ARG A 409 -6.77 6.50 -13.82
N ALA A 410 -7.34 6.77 -12.65
CA ALA A 410 -6.96 7.93 -11.83
C ALA A 410 -5.50 7.84 -11.35
N ILE A 411 -5.06 6.64 -10.94
CA ILE A 411 -3.66 6.36 -10.58
C ILE A 411 -2.72 6.61 -11.78
N ARG A 412 -3.10 6.18 -12.98
CA ARG A 412 -2.31 6.43 -14.21
C ARG A 412 -2.24 7.91 -14.54
N PHE A 413 -3.35 8.64 -14.39
CA PHE A 413 -3.36 10.10 -14.53
C PHE A 413 -2.38 10.77 -13.57
N LEU A 414 -2.38 10.39 -12.29
CA LEU A 414 -1.45 10.94 -11.29
C LEU A 414 0.02 10.65 -11.61
N PHE A 415 0.30 9.50 -12.22
CA PHE A 415 1.64 9.11 -12.65
C PHE A 415 2.18 10.04 -13.74
N GLY A 416 1.34 10.42 -14.71
CA GLY A 416 1.70 11.34 -15.80
C GLY A 416 1.55 12.83 -15.46
N ALA A 417 0.86 13.18 -14.36
CA ALA A 417 0.55 14.56 -14.03
C ALA A 417 1.79 15.39 -13.65
N GLN A 418 1.97 16.56 -14.28
CA GLN A 418 2.96 17.55 -13.86
C GLN A 418 2.38 18.42 -12.74
N MET A 419 2.59 18.01 -11.49
CA MET A 419 2.10 18.73 -10.32
C MET A 419 3.05 19.85 -9.90
N GLN A 420 2.49 20.98 -9.46
CA GLN A 420 3.26 22.16 -9.04
C GLN A 420 2.86 22.68 -7.66
N GLY A 421 2.23 21.84 -6.85
CA GLY A 421 1.69 22.20 -5.55
C GLY A 421 2.15 21.29 -4.44
N THR A 422 2.57 21.86 -3.32
CA THR A 422 3.06 21.10 -2.16
C THR A 422 2.01 20.12 -1.61
N TYR A 423 0.74 20.55 -1.49
CA TYR A 423 -0.35 19.64 -1.09
C TYR A 423 -0.58 18.53 -2.12
N ALA A 424 -0.66 18.90 -3.39
CA ALA A 424 -0.95 17.97 -4.47
C ALA A 424 0.13 16.87 -4.55
N ILE A 425 1.40 17.27 -4.47
CA ILE A 425 2.55 16.37 -4.41
C ILE A 425 2.51 15.49 -3.16
N CYS A 426 2.24 16.05 -1.98
CA CYS A 426 2.11 15.27 -0.75
C CYS A 426 1.05 14.15 -0.87
N PHE A 427 -0.16 14.45 -1.36
CA PHE A 427 -1.20 13.43 -1.54
C PHE A 427 -0.87 12.41 -2.62
N ARG A 428 -0.16 12.83 -3.69
CA ARG A 428 0.35 11.90 -4.68
C ARG A 428 1.39 10.95 -4.09
N MET A 429 2.30 11.44 -3.25
CA MET A 429 3.27 10.59 -2.55
C MET A 429 2.58 9.59 -1.62
N HIS A 430 1.52 10.00 -0.90
CA HIS A 430 0.70 9.09 -0.11
C HIS A 430 -0.03 8.04 -0.95
N THR A 431 -0.43 8.38 -2.18
CA THR A 431 -0.99 7.39 -3.13
C THR A 431 0.04 6.30 -3.42
N TRP A 432 1.29 6.68 -3.70
CA TRP A 432 2.37 5.73 -4.00
C TRP A 432 2.71 4.82 -2.82
N GLU A 433 2.59 5.31 -1.59
CA GLU A 433 2.71 4.50 -0.36
C GLU A 433 1.73 3.33 -0.34
N LEU A 434 0.49 3.53 -0.78
CA LEU A 434 -0.55 2.52 -0.61
C LEU A 434 -0.59 1.46 -1.71
N LEU A 435 0.11 1.69 -2.81
CA LEU A 435 0.16 0.73 -3.91
C LEU A 435 1.12 -0.43 -3.63
N PRO A 436 0.80 -1.66 -4.07
CA PRO A 436 1.66 -2.83 -3.87
C PRO A 436 2.96 -2.77 -4.68
N ASP A 437 2.95 -2.09 -5.83
CA ASP A 437 4.09 -1.92 -6.74
C ASP A 437 4.76 -0.55 -6.55
N ARG A 438 5.23 -0.26 -5.33
CA ARG A 438 5.80 1.05 -4.97
C ARG A 438 7.01 1.43 -5.81
N GLU A 439 7.79 0.45 -6.22
CA GLU A 439 9.06 0.65 -6.91
C GLU A 439 8.86 1.25 -8.32
N ARG A 440 7.76 0.89 -8.99
CA ARG A 440 7.33 1.54 -10.25
C ARG A 440 7.18 3.05 -10.11
N TYR A 441 6.85 3.54 -8.92
CA TYR A 441 6.60 4.96 -8.65
C TYR A 441 7.80 5.67 -8.01
N ARG A 442 8.90 4.95 -7.74
CA ARG A 442 10.06 5.50 -7.01
C ARG A 442 10.70 6.69 -7.72
N SER A 443 10.80 6.67 -9.04
CA SER A 443 11.35 7.79 -9.83
C SER A 443 10.51 9.06 -9.69
N VAL A 444 9.19 8.92 -9.69
CA VAL A 444 8.24 10.03 -9.46
C VAL A 444 8.32 10.50 -8.00
N MET A 445 8.41 9.58 -7.03
CA MET A 445 8.64 9.94 -5.62
C MET A 445 9.96 10.70 -5.42
N ALA A 446 11.02 10.36 -6.16
CA ALA A 446 12.30 11.07 -6.11
C ALA A 446 12.20 12.48 -6.71
N ALA A 447 11.50 12.62 -7.84
CA ALA A 447 11.20 13.92 -8.43
C ALA A 447 10.38 14.79 -7.47
N ASP A 448 9.36 14.22 -6.83
CA ASP A 448 8.51 14.87 -5.84
C ASP A 448 9.28 15.29 -4.59
N ALA A 449 10.13 14.41 -4.04
CA ALA A 449 10.99 14.71 -2.91
C ALA A 449 11.96 15.87 -3.21
N ASN A 450 12.58 15.87 -4.40
CA ASN A 450 13.43 16.98 -4.82
C ASN A 450 12.64 18.26 -5.05
N TRP A 451 11.42 18.17 -5.60
CA TRP A 451 10.53 19.32 -5.75
C TRP A 451 10.21 19.94 -4.39
N LEU A 452 9.84 19.11 -3.41
CA LEU A 452 9.56 19.54 -2.03
C LEU A 452 10.79 20.19 -1.39
N ARG A 453 11.99 19.65 -1.63
CA ARG A 453 13.24 20.25 -1.16
C ARG A 453 13.45 21.67 -1.70
N ILE A 454 13.02 21.95 -2.94
CA ILE A 454 13.10 23.29 -3.53
C ILE A 454 11.98 24.19 -2.97
N ALA A 455 10.80 23.63 -2.70
CA ALA A 455 9.69 24.35 -2.07
C ALA A 455 9.92 24.68 -0.58
N GLN A 456 10.87 24.01 0.08
CA GLN A 456 11.27 24.34 1.45
C GLN A 456 11.94 25.72 1.48
N THR A 457 11.41 26.61 2.31
CA THR A 457 11.94 27.95 2.53
C THR A 457 13.28 27.90 3.28
N PRO A 458 14.13 28.94 3.17
CA PRO A 458 15.36 29.04 3.96
C PRO A 458 15.13 28.99 5.47
N GLU A 459 13.94 29.38 5.93
CA GLU A 459 13.56 29.36 7.34
C GLU A 459 13.05 27.98 7.80
N GLY A 460 12.87 27.02 6.90
CA GLY A 460 12.50 25.63 7.20
C GLY A 460 11.01 25.28 7.11
N PHE A 461 10.14 26.27 6.88
CA PHE A 461 8.76 26.08 6.44
C PHE A 461 8.70 25.70 4.96
N PHE A 462 7.51 25.46 4.41
CA PHE A 462 7.29 25.25 2.98
C PHE A 462 6.46 26.37 2.33
N ASP A 463 6.65 26.58 1.03
CA ASP A 463 5.74 27.38 0.21
C ASP A 463 4.76 26.47 -0.56
N TYR A 464 3.77 27.06 -1.22
CA TYR A 464 2.81 26.30 -2.03
C TYR A 464 3.38 25.83 -3.37
N THR A 465 4.49 26.41 -3.84
CA THR A 465 5.14 26.10 -5.12
C THR A 465 6.67 26.10 -4.95
N GLN A 466 7.42 25.45 -5.86
CA GLN A 466 8.89 25.33 -5.84
C GLN A 466 9.68 26.63 -6.04
N HIS A 467 9.02 27.78 -6.17
CA HIS A 467 9.70 29.08 -6.29
C HIS A 467 9.10 30.03 -5.25
N PRO A 468 9.58 30.01 -4.01
CA PRO A 468 9.12 30.93 -2.98
C PRO A 468 9.40 32.37 -3.43
N LYS A 469 8.38 33.06 -3.92
CA LYS A 469 8.45 34.47 -4.36
C LYS A 469 8.14 35.45 -3.22
N ALA A 470 7.68 34.92 -2.08
CA ALA A 470 7.29 35.74 -0.95
C ALA A 470 8.52 36.36 -0.25
N SER A 471 8.45 37.67 0.00
CA SER A 471 9.37 38.40 0.87
C SER A 471 8.53 39.13 1.92
N PRO A 472 8.64 38.80 3.23
CA PRO A 472 9.49 37.74 3.79
C PRO A 472 9.06 36.32 3.35
N PRO A 473 9.94 35.31 3.50
CA PRO A 473 9.61 33.91 3.23
C PRO A 473 8.33 33.47 3.95
N ARG A 474 7.55 32.59 3.33
CA ARG A 474 6.30 32.10 3.90
C ARG A 474 6.56 31.32 5.19
N ARG A 475 5.80 31.64 6.24
CA ARG A 475 5.63 30.83 7.44
C ARG A 475 4.18 30.35 7.50
N ASP A 476 3.95 29.10 7.13
CA ASP A 476 2.63 28.48 7.09
C ASP A 476 2.77 27.02 7.51
N LEU A 477 2.26 26.68 8.70
CA LEU A 477 2.38 25.32 9.24
C LEU A 477 1.51 24.31 8.50
N SER A 478 0.43 24.74 7.88
CA SER A 478 -0.48 23.84 7.15
C SER A 478 0.21 23.23 5.94
N VAL A 479 0.91 24.05 5.14
CA VAL A 479 1.69 23.57 4.00
C VAL A 479 3.01 22.93 4.43
N THR A 480 3.55 23.36 5.58
CA THR A 480 4.75 22.74 6.17
C THR A 480 4.49 21.30 6.60
N LEU A 481 3.31 20.99 7.15
CA LEU A 481 2.89 19.61 7.42
C LEU A 481 2.94 18.74 6.17
N ALA A 482 2.39 19.22 5.05
CA ALA A 482 2.41 18.48 3.79
C ALA A 482 3.84 18.24 3.27
N GLY A 483 4.71 19.25 3.38
CA GLY A 483 6.12 19.11 3.03
C GLY A 483 6.89 18.12 3.94
N ALA A 484 6.63 18.17 5.25
CA ALA A 484 7.21 17.28 6.24
C ALA A 484 6.82 15.82 6.01
N LEU A 485 5.52 15.56 5.78
CA LEU A 485 5.03 14.22 5.43
C LEU A 485 5.62 13.74 4.11
N GLY A 486 5.76 14.61 3.10
CA GLY A 486 6.41 14.25 1.85
C GLY A 486 7.89 13.85 2.02
N PHE A 487 8.65 14.55 2.86
CA PHE A 487 10.02 14.12 3.22
C PHE A 487 10.03 12.78 3.94
N TRP A 488 9.14 12.59 4.91
CA TRP A 488 9.03 11.34 5.65
C TRP A 488 8.69 10.16 4.72
N LEU A 489 7.74 10.32 3.80
CA LEU A 489 7.40 9.31 2.79
C LEU A 489 8.58 9.03 1.85
N ALA A 490 9.36 10.04 1.47
CA ALA A 490 10.53 9.84 0.63
C ALA A 490 11.55 8.88 1.31
N GLU A 491 11.86 9.09 2.58
CA GLU A 491 12.82 8.25 3.32
C GLU A 491 12.21 6.91 3.74
N ASP A 492 11.05 6.92 4.38
CA ASP A 492 10.47 5.71 4.97
C ASP A 492 9.83 4.79 3.93
N VAL A 493 9.20 5.34 2.90
CA VAL A 493 8.45 4.52 1.93
C VAL A 493 9.29 4.20 0.71
N ALA A 494 10.15 5.14 0.30
CA ALA A 494 10.92 5.03 -0.93
C ALA A 494 12.44 4.94 -0.71
N ASP A 495 12.96 4.82 0.52
CA ASP A 495 14.40 4.76 0.82
C ASP A 495 15.22 5.85 0.09
N LEU A 496 14.62 7.04 -0.11
CA LEU A 496 15.23 8.20 -0.75
C LEU A 496 15.76 9.14 0.33
N ARG A 497 17.07 9.26 0.44
CA ARG A 497 17.69 10.10 1.47
C ARG A 497 17.39 11.59 1.26
N ILE A 498 16.75 12.21 2.25
CA ILE A 498 16.61 13.66 2.36
C ILE A 498 17.88 14.21 3.03
N GLY A 499 18.37 15.35 2.55
CA GLY A 499 19.57 15.97 3.09
C GLY A 499 19.38 16.37 4.57
N PRO A 500 20.34 16.10 5.47
CA PRO A 500 20.21 16.41 6.90
C PRO A 500 19.85 17.88 7.19
N GLN A 501 20.35 18.81 6.38
CA GLN A 501 20.04 20.23 6.49
C GLN A 501 18.55 20.54 6.30
N SER A 502 17.84 19.76 5.47
CA SER A 502 16.41 19.94 5.28
C SER A 502 15.62 19.57 6.53
N TRP A 503 16.02 18.47 7.19
CA TRP A 503 15.47 18.05 8.47
C TRP A 503 15.79 19.02 9.61
N GLU A 504 17.05 19.46 9.69
CA GLU A 504 17.49 20.47 10.66
C GLU A 504 16.69 21.77 10.53
N ARG A 505 16.52 22.28 9.29
CA ARG A 505 15.70 23.47 9.05
C ARG A 505 14.24 23.25 9.47
N LEU A 506 13.65 22.10 9.12
CA LEU A 506 12.27 21.78 9.49
C LEU A 506 12.08 21.73 11.01
N GLY A 507 12.93 20.99 11.72
CA GLY A 507 12.87 20.90 13.17
C GLY A 507 13.11 22.25 13.84
N ALA A 508 14.09 23.03 13.35
CA ALA A 508 14.35 24.37 13.87
C ALA A 508 13.16 25.32 13.63
N ALA A 509 12.47 25.21 12.48
CA ALA A 509 11.27 25.99 12.18
C ALA A 509 10.12 25.64 13.13
N ALA A 510 9.90 24.35 13.37
CA ALA A 510 8.83 23.90 14.24
C ALA A 510 9.10 24.24 15.72
N ILE A 511 10.34 24.10 16.21
CA ILE A 511 10.75 24.57 17.56
C ILE A 511 10.50 26.08 17.69
N ARG A 512 10.99 26.89 16.73
CA ARG A 512 10.82 28.36 16.79
C ARG A 512 9.37 28.83 16.64
N GLY A 513 8.53 28.04 15.97
CA GLY A 513 7.13 28.38 15.73
C GLY A 513 6.19 28.07 16.90
N GLN A 514 6.67 27.33 17.90
CA GLN A 514 5.89 26.96 19.08
C GLN A 514 5.59 28.21 19.92
N GLN A 515 4.37 28.30 20.42
CA GLN A 515 3.94 29.38 21.29
C GLN A 515 4.23 29.03 22.76
N ASN A 516 4.19 30.05 23.63
CA ASN A 516 4.46 29.89 25.07
C ASN A 516 3.47 28.96 25.79
N ASP A 517 2.30 28.68 25.19
CA ASP A 517 1.32 27.73 25.73
C ASP A 517 1.63 26.27 25.34
N GLY A 518 2.69 26.03 24.56
CA GLY A 518 3.05 24.71 24.04
C GLY A 518 2.39 24.37 22.70
N GLY A 519 1.39 25.13 22.26
CA GLY A 519 0.70 24.92 20.99
C GLY A 519 1.36 25.64 19.81
N TRP A 520 0.75 25.50 18.63
CA TRP A 520 1.17 26.23 17.43
C TRP A 520 0.04 27.03 16.80
N SER A 521 0.42 28.20 16.29
CA SER A 521 -0.41 29.08 15.48
C SER A 521 -0.17 28.86 13.98
N TYR A 522 -0.90 29.56 13.12
CA TYR A 522 -0.80 29.34 11.67
C TYR A 522 0.57 29.72 11.11
N LYS A 523 1.13 30.86 11.54
CA LYS A 523 2.39 31.39 11.01
C LYS A 523 3.59 31.21 11.94
N GLY A 524 3.37 30.61 13.12
CA GLY A 524 4.40 30.52 14.16
C GLY A 524 4.94 31.90 14.57
N ILE A 525 4.11 32.94 14.47
CA ILE A 525 4.45 34.28 14.96
C ILE A 525 4.13 34.31 16.44
N GLU A 526 5.08 34.77 17.25
CA GLU A 526 4.94 34.88 18.69
C GLU A 526 3.68 35.69 19.07
N GLY A 527 2.89 35.15 19.98
CA GLY A 527 1.66 35.76 20.49
C GLY A 527 0.43 35.49 19.62
N GLU A 528 0.56 34.79 18.48
CA GLU A 528 -0.61 34.29 17.77
C GLU A 528 -1.26 33.13 18.55
N VAL A 529 -2.59 33.05 18.48
CA VAL A 529 -3.36 32.03 19.19
C VAL A 529 -3.12 30.64 18.59
N SER A 530 -2.68 29.70 19.44
CA SER A 530 -2.55 28.27 19.15
C SER A 530 -3.92 27.62 18.91
N TYR A 531 -4.00 26.63 18.01
CA TYR A 531 -5.25 25.90 17.73
C TYR A 531 -5.00 24.51 17.15
N GLY A 532 -6.00 23.63 17.25
CA GLY A 532 -5.84 22.18 17.11
C GLY A 532 -5.07 21.74 15.88
N SER A 533 -5.57 22.09 14.69
CA SER A 533 -4.93 21.66 13.44
C SER A 533 -3.47 22.12 13.30
N MET A 534 -3.12 23.31 13.81
CA MET A 534 -1.74 23.80 13.70
C MET A 534 -0.84 23.23 14.77
N THR A 535 -1.34 23.00 15.99
CA THR A 535 -0.59 22.23 17.00
C THR A 535 -0.27 20.83 16.50
N CYS A 536 -1.24 20.12 15.91
CA CYS A 536 -0.98 18.82 15.30
C CYS A 536 0.01 18.91 14.12
N ALA A 537 -0.06 19.98 13.31
CA ALA A 537 0.88 20.21 12.21
C ALA A 537 2.32 20.44 12.71
N GLY A 538 2.51 21.30 13.72
CA GLY A 538 3.81 21.56 14.35
C GLY A 538 4.39 20.32 15.02
N LEU A 539 3.57 19.62 15.80
CA LEU A 539 3.93 18.35 16.45
C LEU A 539 4.36 17.30 15.43
N THR A 540 3.53 17.02 14.43
CA THR A 540 3.85 16.02 13.39
C THR A 540 5.15 16.39 12.68
N SER A 541 5.36 17.68 12.35
CA SER A 541 6.59 18.15 11.71
C SER A 541 7.84 17.89 12.58
N LEU A 542 7.73 18.02 13.91
CA LEU A 542 8.82 17.70 14.83
C LEU A 542 9.03 16.20 14.96
N LEU A 543 7.96 15.44 15.15
CA LEU A 543 8.01 13.99 15.33
C LEU A 543 8.72 13.32 14.15
N VAL A 544 8.37 13.68 12.91
CA VAL A 544 9.04 13.10 11.72
C VAL A 544 10.47 13.62 11.52
N ALA A 545 10.82 14.80 12.04
CA ALA A 545 12.17 15.34 11.93
C ALA A 545 13.11 14.82 13.02
N ARG A 546 12.57 14.40 14.18
CA ARG A 546 13.30 14.21 15.44
C ARG A 546 14.51 13.29 15.35
N GLU A 547 14.39 12.17 14.64
CA GLU A 547 15.48 11.19 14.46
C GLU A 547 16.60 11.70 13.55
N HIS A 548 16.32 12.72 12.74
CA HIS A 548 17.26 13.30 11.78
C HIS A 548 17.94 14.56 12.29
N LEU A 549 17.54 15.06 13.46
CA LEU A 549 18.11 16.27 14.05
C LEU A 549 19.51 16.02 14.61
N PRO A 550 20.41 17.02 14.54
CA PRO A 550 21.68 16.95 15.25
C PRO A 550 21.46 16.89 16.76
N GLU A 551 22.33 16.17 17.47
CA GLU A 551 22.21 15.88 18.91
C GLU A 551 21.96 17.12 19.77
N HIS A 552 22.59 18.26 19.46
CA HIS A 552 22.41 19.52 20.20
C HIS A 552 21.00 20.11 20.13
N MET A 553 20.14 19.64 19.23
CA MET A 553 18.74 20.05 19.11
C MET A 553 17.76 19.09 19.79
N HIS A 554 18.23 17.92 20.24
CA HIS A 554 17.37 16.86 20.78
C HIS A 554 16.57 17.34 21.98
N ASP A 555 17.22 17.94 22.99
CA ASP A 555 16.55 18.46 24.19
C ASP A 555 15.46 19.49 23.86
N ALA A 556 15.75 20.39 22.92
CA ALA A 556 14.79 21.43 22.50
C ALA A 556 13.61 20.83 21.74
N ALA A 557 13.86 19.85 20.88
CA ALA A 557 12.83 19.13 20.16
C ALA A 557 11.96 18.29 21.10
N ASP A 558 12.56 17.56 22.03
CA ASP A 558 11.85 16.72 23.01
C ASP A 558 10.98 17.56 23.94
N LYS A 559 11.51 18.69 24.41
CA LYS A 559 10.71 19.65 25.16
C LYS A 559 9.53 20.17 24.34
N ALA A 560 9.76 20.59 23.10
CA ALA A 560 8.70 21.11 22.25
C ALA A 560 7.62 20.05 21.95
N ILE A 561 8.03 18.80 21.70
CA ILE A 561 7.13 17.66 21.53
C ILE A 561 6.30 17.44 22.80
N ALA A 562 6.93 17.41 23.98
CA ALA A 562 6.23 17.21 25.25
C ALA A 562 5.19 18.30 25.52
N ASP A 563 5.57 19.58 25.40
CA ASP A 563 4.67 20.72 25.59
C ASP A 563 3.50 20.69 24.60
N GLY A 564 3.77 20.32 23.35
CA GLY A 564 2.75 20.17 22.32
C GLY A 564 1.78 19.03 22.58
N MET A 565 2.29 17.88 23.05
CA MET A 565 1.47 16.74 23.42
C MET A 565 0.58 17.08 24.61
N GLU A 566 1.08 17.81 25.60
CA GLU A 566 0.28 18.31 26.73
C GLU A 566 -0.83 19.26 26.24
N TRP A 567 -0.49 20.21 25.37
CA TRP A 567 -1.46 21.13 24.77
C TRP A 567 -2.55 20.37 24.02
N LEU A 568 -2.18 19.42 23.15
CA LEU A 568 -3.13 18.63 22.37
C LEU A 568 -4.00 17.78 23.29
N ASN A 569 -3.41 17.13 24.29
CA ASN A 569 -4.15 16.33 25.25
C ASN A 569 -5.19 17.17 26.02
N TYR A 570 -4.86 18.40 26.41
CA TYR A 570 -5.81 19.27 27.12
C TYR A 570 -6.88 19.87 26.19
N GLN A 571 -6.51 20.23 24.96
CA GLN A 571 -7.39 20.95 24.03
C GLN A 571 -8.17 20.05 23.08
N TYR A 572 -7.84 18.76 22.99
CA TYR A 572 -8.46 17.83 22.04
C TYR A 572 -9.98 17.82 22.18
N GLN A 573 -10.64 17.94 21.02
CA GLN A 573 -12.10 17.89 20.90
C GLN A 573 -12.45 16.98 19.72
N PRO A 574 -13.24 15.91 19.92
CA PRO A 574 -13.59 14.98 18.86
C PRO A 574 -14.55 15.58 17.83
N ASP A 575 -15.28 16.65 18.17
CA ASP A 575 -16.40 17.19 17.39
C ASP A 575 -16.08 18.51 16.66
N ARG A 576 -14.90 19.11 16.89
CA ARG A 576 -14.49 20.36 16.25
C ARG A 576 -12.98 20.59 16.35
N ASN A 577 -12.45 21.42 15.46
CA ASN A 577 -11.09 21.95 15.60
C ASN A 577 -11.05 22.95 16.77
N PRO A 578 -10.33 22.67 17.87
CA PRO A 578 -10.40 23.50 19.08
C PRO A 578 -9.91 24.92 18.84
N ILE A 579 -10.51 25.86 19.58
CA ILE A 579 -10.28 27.32 19.57
C ILE A 579 -10.75 28.05 18.30
N LYS A 580 -10.25 27.68 17.11
CA LYS A 580 -10.59 28.42 15.87
C LYS A 580 -11.74 27.82 15.06
N GLY A 581 -12.12 26.56 15.28
CA GLY A 581 -13.13 25.88 14.46
C GLY A 581 -12.72 25.74 12.99
N GLY A 582 -13.66 25.30 12.15
CA GLY A 582 -13.43 25.08 10.71
C GLY A 582 -12.41 23.98 10.41
N TRP A 583 -12.26 23.63 9.12
CA TRP A 583 -11.29 22.63 8.65
C TRP A 583 -11.28 21.33 9.47
N TYR A 584 -12.46 20.88 9.89
CA TYR A 584 -12.61 19.85 10.91
C TYR A 584 -12.00 18.51 10.49
N THR A 585 -12.28 18.04 9.27
CA THR A 585 -11.73 16.77 8.76
C THR A 585 -10.23 16.84 8.53
N TYR A 586 -9.68 18.01 8.14
CA TYR A 586 -8.24 18.26 8.11
C TYR A 586 -7.62 18.21 9.51
N TYR A 587 -8.27 18.80 10.53
CA TYR A 587 -7.86 18.67 11.92
C TYR A 587 -7.81 17.21 12.37
N LEU A 588 -8.85 16.42 12.07
CA LEU A 588 -8.85 14.99 12.39
C LEU A 588 -7.70 14.23 11.71
N ALA A 589 -7.44 14.52 10.43
CA ALA A 589 -6.29 13.93 9.73
C ALA A 589 -4.96 14.31 10.40
N ALA A 590 -4.81 15.54 10.87
CA ALA A 590 -3.63 15.98 11.61
C ALA A 590 -3.52 15.31 13.00
N VAL A 591 -4.63 15.14 13.74
CA VAL A 591 -4.66 14.38 15.00
C VAL A 591 -4.24 12.94 14.77
N GLN A 592 -4.72 12.32 13.70
CA GLN A 592 -4.39 10.95 13.35
C GLN A 592 -2.88 10.77 13.16
N HIS A 593 -2.19 11.70 12.50
CA HIS A 593 -0.72 11.62 12.38
C HIS A 593 -0.03 11.65 13.74
N VAL A 594 -0.45 12.53 14.65
CA VAL A 594 0.13 12.60 16.01
C VAL A 594 -0.17 11.33 16.80
N GLY A 595 -1.42 10.87 16.81
CA GLY A 595 -1.82 9.65 17.52
C GLY A 595 -1.07 8.42 17.03
N LEU A 596 -0.92 8.26 15.72
CA LEU A 596 -0.19 7.14 15.12
C LEU A 596 1.32 7.22 15.35
N LEU A 597 1.95 8.39 15.16
CA LEU A 597 3.41 8.53 15.33
C LEU A 597 3.86 8.40 16.78
N THR A 598 2.98 8.66 17.74
CA THR A 598 3.29 8.59 19.18
C THR A 598 2.76 7.33 19.86
N GLY A 599 1.93 6.54 19.16
CA GLY A 599 1.19 5.43 19.76
C GLY A 599 0.19 5.85 20.85
N THR A 600 -0.17 7.14 20.92
CA THR A 600 -1.06 7.65 21.98
C THR A 600 -2.48 7.16 21.75
N ALA A 601 -3.02 6.37 22.67
CA ALA A 601 -4.37 5.83 22.58
C ALA A 601 -5.47 6.85 22.95
N THR A 602 -5.16 7.81 23.85
CA THR A 602 -6.15 8.74 24.38
C THR A 602 -5.67 10.18 24.39
N PHE A 603 -6.56 11.11 24.02
CA PHE A 603 -6.39 12.54 24.27
C PHE A 603 -7.59 13.04 25.08
N ASN A 604 -7.35 13.93 26.04
CA ASN A 604 -8.39 14.51 26.90
C ASN A 604 -9.26 13.45 27.60
N ASN A 605 -8.64 12.35 28.07
CA ASN A 605 -9.32 11.19 28.66
C ASN A 605 -10.34 10.50 27.73
N MET A 606 -10.22 10.67 26.41
CA MET A 606 -11.07 10.03 25.42
C MET A 606 -10.22 9.17 24.50
N ASP A 607 -10.75 8.02 24.08
CA ASP A 607 -10.27 7.36 22.87
C ASP A 607 -10.51 8.30 21.70
N TRP A 608 -9.43 8.92 21.22
CA TRP A 608 -9.51 9.99 20.24
C TRP A 608 -10.03 9.49 18.89
N TYR A 609 -9.81 8.22 18.57
CA TYR A 609 -10.27 7.66 17.31
C TYR A 609 -11.77 7.38 17.40
N ASN A 610 -12.18 6.58 18.39
CA ASN A 610 -13.58 6.17 18.53
C ASN A 610 -14.50 7.37 18.76
N ALA A 611 -14.07 8.36 19.55
CA ALA A 611 -14.87 9.56 19.80
C ALA A 611 -15.08 10.40 18.52
N ALA A 612 -14.04 10.60 17.71
CA ALA A 612 -14.15 11.35 16.45
C ALA A 612 -14.86 10.54 15.35
N ALA A 613 -14.63 9.22 15.28
CA ALA A 613 -15.32 8.33 14.34
C ALA A 613 -16.83 8.31 14.61
N ASP A 614 -17.24 8.24 15.89
CA ASP A 614 -18.64 8.35 16.29
C ASP A 614 -19.26 9.69 15.85
N HIS A 615 -18.50 10.79 15.93
CA HIS A 615 -18.97 12.08 15.45
C HIS A 615 -19.13 12.07 13.93
N LEU A 616 -18.11 11.63 13.17
CA LEU A 616 -18.16 11.54 11.72
C LEU A 616 -19.35 10.70 11.23
N VAL A 617 -19.60 9.53 11.83
CA VAL A 617 -20.74 8.68 11.49
C VAL A 617 -22.07 9.41 11.73
N LYS A 618 -22.20 10.15 12.85
CA LYS A 618 -23.42 10.89 13.18
C LYS A 618 -23.65 12.11 12.28
N THR A 619 -22.59 12.72 11.76
CA THR A 619 -22.67 13.93 10.93
C THR A 619 -22.50 13.67 9.44
N GLN A 620 -22.37 12.42 9.01
CA GLN A 620 -22.35 12.06 7.59
C GLN A 620 -23.67 12.48 6.94
N GLN A 621 -23.59 13.10 5.77
CA GLN A 621 -24.76 13.54 5.02
C GLN A 621 -25.53 12.35 4.44
N ALA A 622 -26.79 12.58 4.06
CA ALA A 622 -27.65 11.53 3.52
C ALA A 622 -27.14 10.95 2.19
N ASP A 623 -26.38 11.74 1.42
CA ASP A 623 -25.72 11.32 0.19
C ASP A 623 -24.41 10.53 0.42
N GLY A 624 -23.99 10.35 1.68
CA GLY A 624 -22.76 9.65 2.04
C GLY A 624 -21.54 10.55 2.19
N SER A 625 -21.63 11.84 1.88
CA SER A 625 -20.50 12.77 1.95
C SER A 625 -20.30 13.38 3.34
N TRP A 626 -19.14 14.04 3.52
CA TRP A 626 -18.91 14.99 4.61
C TRP A 626 -18.78 16.43 4.10
N GLY A 627 -19.33 16.73 2.92
CA GLY A 627 -19.24 18.04 2.28
C GLY A 627 -18.70 17.93 0.87
N ASN A 628 -17.43 18.29 0.69
CA ASN A 628 -16.77 18.24 -0.63
C ASN A 628 -15.73 17.12 -0.73
N VAL A 629 -15.12 16.93 -1.91
CA VAL A 629 -14.09 15.89 -2.17
C VAL A 629 -12.99 15.92 -1.11
N PHE A 630 -12.46 17.08 -0.73
CA PHE A 630 -11.41 17.15 0.30
C PHE A 630 -11.92 16.69 1.66
N GLU A 631 -13.09 17.16 2.08
CA GLU A 631 -13.65 16.83 3.40
C GLU A 631 -14.00 15.35 3.50
N THR A 632 -14.64 14.80 2.46
CA THR A 632 -14.96 13.37 2.37
C THR A 632 -13.68 12.53 2.33
N SER A 633 -12.67 12.92 1.56
CA SER A 633 -11.40 12.17 1.50
C SER A 633 -10.66 12.16 2.84
N PHE A 634 -10.60 13.29 3.56
CA PHE A 634 -10.00 13.32 4.89
C PHE A 634 -10.80 12.51 5.92
N ALA A 635 -12.13 12.57 5.87
CA ALA A 635 -12.99 11.76 6.73
C ALA A 635 -12.78 10.25 6.47
N LEU A 636 -12.71 9.84 5.20
CA LEU A 636 -12.41 8.46 4.83
C LEU A 636 -11.02 8.04 5.29
N ALA A 637 -9.97 8.82 4.99
CA ALA A 637 -8.62 8.51 5.48
C ALA A 637 -8.58 8.35 7.00
N PHE A 638 -9.30 9.22 7.73
CA PHE A 638 -9.42 9.12 9.19
C PHE A 638 -10.08 7.80 9.64
N LEU A 639 -11.28 7.51 9.13
CA LEU A 639 -12.04 6.29 9.48
C LEU A 639 -11.31 5.01 9.07
N CYS A 640 -10.61 5.03 7.95
CA CYS A 640 -9.91 3.85 7.45
C CYS A 640 -8.63 3.54 8.24
N ARG A 641 -7.80 4.56 8.52
CA ARG A 641 -6.49 4.37 9.19
C ARG A 641 -6.61 4.24 10.70
N GLY A 642 -7.70 4.68 11.33
CA GLY A 642 -7.87 4.50 12.77
C GLY A 642 -8.15 3.06 13.20
N GLY A 643 -8.52 2.16 12.28
CA GLY A 643 -8.44 0.71 12.50
C GLY A 643 -7.00 0.20 12.65
N VAL A 644 -6.01 0.94 12.13
CA VAL A 644 -4.57 0.67 12.30
C VAL A 644 -4.08 1.12 13.69
N ASN A 645 -4.89 1.85 14.47
CA ASN A 645 -4.53 2.27 15.83
C ASN A 645 -4.40 1.10 16.81
N LEU A 646 -4.92 -0.08 16.46
CA LEU A 646 -4.49 -1.35 17.04
C LEU A 646 -2.95 -1.46 16.96
N THR A 647 -2.38 -1.29 15.76
CA THR A 647 -0.93 -1.30 15.47
C THR A 647 -0.08 -0.22 16.15
N ALA A 648 -0.58 1.01 16.33
CA ALA A 648 0.19 2.09 16.97
C ALA A 648 0.10 2.02 18.51
N ALA A 649 -1.04 1.61 19.06
CA ALA A 649 -1.16 1.33 20.48
C ALA A 649 -0.30 0.11 20.89
N TYR A 650 -0.06 -0.83 19.97
CA TYR A 650 0.93 -1.91 20.11
C TYR A 650 2.39 -1.43 20.20
N GLU A 651 2.71 -0.22 19.72
CA GLU A 651 4.07 0.36 19.71
C GLU A 651 4.41 1.09 21.02
N SER A 652 3.43 1.80 21.63
CA SER A 652 3.63 2.61 22.85
C SER A 652 4.18 1.84 24.07
N TYR A 653 4.06 0.52 24.05
CA TYR A 653 4.45 -0.35 25.15
C TYR A 653 5.87 -0.91 25.06
N GLY A 654 6.54 -0.73 23.91
CA GLY A 654 7.95 -1.12 23.72
C GLY A 654 8.94 -0.03 24.09
N GLU A 655 8.61 1.23 23.80
CA GLU A 655 9.57 2.35 23.78
C GLU A 655 9.49 3.29 25.00
N ALA A 656 8.39 3.27 25.77
CA ALA A 656 8.26 4.09 26.98
C ALA A 656 9.00 3.47 28.18
N GLU A 657 10.31 3.70 28.26
CA GLU A 657 11.13 3.94 29.46
C GLU A 657 12.62 3.76 29.06
N GLN A 658 13.24 4.87 28.64
CA GLN A 658 14.67 5.13 28.83
C GLN A 658 14.81 6.33 29.76
#